data_AF-A0A147ITT2-F1
#
_entry.id   AF-A0A147ITT2-F1
#
_cell.length_a   1.000
_cell.length_b   1.000
_cell.length_c   1.000
_cell.angle_alpha   90.00
_cell.angle_beta   90.00
_cell.angle_gamma   90.00
#
_symmetry.space_group_name_H-M   'P 1'
#
loop_
_entity.id
_entity.type
_entity.pdbx_description
1 polymer ?
#
loop_
_entity_poly.entity_id
_entity_poly.type
_entity_poly.pdbx_seq_one_letter_code
_entity_poly.pdbx_strand_id
1 'polypeptide(L)'
;MTTRLIERYLPIAEIGIESVRERTPMTPFPAPNRLHVWWARRPLVASRAAVLASILPEDADRDAFKHALGIHGDPIAARVRIARADRQGERLGANAYGYPRAFLHNPTEEELGDLLGDKEFVVLDPTAGGGAIPFEAYRLGLSAAANDLNPVASLIEKATIEYPAKFGAQLLQEYEAIGPTWASEVRARLTTVFPAEPEKDCRPDAYLWARTIACPYCAGQVPLSPNWRLAPDGTGVAIVTHLASGVGDTARHCTFKIVDSSKDHAPSTIAGGDGICPFPDCGRPIDGDEIKRQAQAGGMGEQLFTVVYKRQVITKTKTGKNRMKWVRGYRAPTANDDNRGLVATLLSDKLPEWEAMDIVPNEAYPENTNDDRPRQYGMPLWRDMFSPRQLLAHGVAVEVFQEMLEADRSNGSLTEVRAMAYVYVAIGMDKLRDYNSRMTRWIVNRETLANTFDRHDFAFKWSYAEMALLIEGMGFDWAIEATGKSLRELIGMVGANKRGDMLDAVQKVTGTIAVTNGSGASMPHIADRSVDAVVMDPPYGANVMYAELSDFFYVWLKRTAGLVVPELFTRRLADKESEAVANKTHFQGQKGAAKLANRDYQDKMAGIFAECRRVLKDDGIMTVMFTHKDTGAWDALAMSLMHAGFVITASWPVNTEASGSLHIKDKAAANSTIFLVCRPRIDEGDEANYWEDVEPLVAKAVRERIGDFQIAGITGVDLYLASFGPALEAFSRHWPLTRGNPAPLPPAKRGSQGDLLEEFDPYAVRPEDALNAARREVKAWRLAQLADRRAANDMDPATAWVALAWDAFRAPQFAYDEGLRLARAVGLDMTQVVGRLAEKKGSDLKLWDSATRVAKGALGPANGSRGMIDALHHAAQTAQKTSVEAARDMLEANGLLDDDEFKVALEVLLEVLPPSKTFSGIEADDAIKPAADDFDALEKLRRIVYGDEIGAPKQLSLYDPLDA
;
A
#
# COMPACT_ATOMS: atom_id res chain seq x y z
N MET A 1 2.08 25.38 28.37
CA MET A 1 1.95 23.97 27.94
C MET A 1 3.25 23.26 28.24
N THR A 2 3.19 21.99 28.66
CA THR A 2 4.38 21.16 28.86
C THR A 2 4.88 20.64 27.51
N THR A 3 6.18 20.77 27.24
CA THR A 3 6.77 20.25 26.00
C THR A 3 6.91 18.73 26.06
N ARG A 4 6.44 18.02 25.04
CA ARG A 4 6.49 16.56 24.93
C ARG A 4 7.71 16.10 24.15
N LEU A 5 8.12 14.86 24.37
CA LEU A 5 9.24 14.25 23.66
C LEU A 5 9.07 14.36 22.14
N ILE A 6 7.88 14.05 21.62
CA ILE A 6 7.60 14.11 20.17
C ILE A 6 7.71 15.52 19.59
N GLU A 7 7.70 16.59 20.38
CA GLU A 7 7.91 17.95 19.85
C GLU A 7 9.40 18.24 19.59
N ARG A 8 10.30 17.37 20.06
CA ARG A 8 11.74 17.63 20.15
C ARG A 8 12.61 16.50 19.62
N TYR A 9 12.17 15.25 19.78
CA TYR A 9 12.94 14.09 19.43
C TYR A 9 12.07 12.91 18.98
N LEU A 10 12.49 12.27 17.89
CA LEU A 10 12.00 10.96 17.46
C LEU A 10 13.13 10.23 16.70
N PRO A 11 13.45 8.96 17.02
CA PRO A 11 14.49 8.17 16.34
C PRO A 11 13.98 7.66 14.98
N ILE A 12 13.79 8.59 14.04
CA ILE A 12 13.14 8.33 12.75
C ILE A 12 13.85 7.29 11.88
N ALA A 13 15.18 7.18 11.98
CA ALA A 13 15.96 6.21 11.22
C ALA A 13 15.71 4.79 11.74
N GLU A 14 15.80 4.59 13.05
CA GLU A 14 15.61 3.30 13.71
C GLU A 14 14.17 2.81 13.57
N ILE A 15 13.19 3.69 13.82
CA ILE A 15 11.76 3.39 13.61
C ILE A 15 11.50 3.05 12.14
N GLY A 16 12.10 3.79 11.21
CA GLY A 16 11.94 3.54 9.78
C GLY A 16 12.49 2.18 9.35
N ILE A 17 13.66 1.80 9.86
CA ILE A 17 14.27 0.49 9.56
C ILE A 17 13.42 -0.65 10.12
N GLU A 18 12.96 -0.54 11.37
CA GLU A 18 12.10 -1.57 11.98
C GLU A 18 10.72 -1.65 11.31
N SER A 19 10.17 -0.53 10.87
CA SER A 19 8.91 -0.48 10.11
C SER A 19 9.01 -1.22 8.77
N VAL A 20 10.10 -1.00 8.02
CA VAL A 20 10.39 -1.74 6.78
C VAL A 20 10.65 -3.22 7.07
N ARG A 21 11.37 -3.51 8.16
CA ARG A 21 11.62 -4.89 8.62
C ARG A 21 10.30 -5.60 8.89
N GLU A 22 9.36 -4.97 9.59
CA GLU A 22 8.01 -5.47 9.89
C GLU A 22 7.22 -5.84 8.63
N ARG A 23 7.29 -5.01 7.58
CA ARG A 23 6.51 -5.19 6.34
C ARG A 23 7.16 -6.09 5.27
N THR A 24 8.28 -6.75 5.57
CA THR A 24 8.99 -7.57 4.57
C THR A 24 8.29 -8.92 4.30
N PRO A 25 7.87 -9.25 3.05
CA PRO A 25 7.01 -10.41 2.70
C PRO A 25 7.58 -11.83 2.95
N MET A 26 8.77 -11.96 3.53
CA MET A 26 9.42 -13.25 3.82
C MET A 26 9.59 -13.49 5.32
N THR A 27 8.88 -12.71 6.13
CA THR A 27 9.09 -12.61 7.58
C THR A 27 7.75 -12.61 8.31
N PRO A 28 7.69 -12.96 9.61
CA PRO A 28 6.41 -13.01 10.31
C PRO A 28 5.80 -11.61 10.39
N PHE A 29 4.63 -11.43 9.77
CA PHE A 29 3.77 -10.28 9.97
C PHE A 29 3.15 -10.31 11.36
N PRO A 30 2.90 -9.15 11.99
CA PRO A 30 2.24 -9.08 13.29
C PRO A 30 0.82 -9.67 13.22
N ALA A 31 0.34 -10.24 14.32
CA ALA A 31 -0.98 -10.87 14.38
C ALA A 31 -2.14 -9.98 13.90
N PRO A 32 -2.21 -8.67 14.21
CA PRO A 32 -3.22 -7.78 13.64
C PRO A 32 -3.32 -7.90 12.11
N ASN A 33 -2.18 -7.83 11.40
CA ASN A 33 -2.12 -7.92 9.93
C ASN A 33 -2.54 -9.30 9.39
N ARG A 34 -2.43 -10.35 10.20
CA ARG A 34 -2.79 -11.72 9.82
C ARG A 34 -4.20 -12.11 10.24
N LEU A 35 -4.84 -11.42 11.17
CA LEU A 35 -6.17 -11.79 11.66
C LEU A 35 -7.23 -11.57 10.58
N HIS A 36 -7.32 -10.35 10.07
CA HIS A 36 -8.25 -9.95 9.01
C HIS A 36 -7.57 -8.92 8.09
N VAL A 37 -7.98 -8.82 6.83
CA VAL A 37 -7.47 -7.78 5.92
C VAL A 37 -8.05 -6.40 6.30
N TRP A 38 -7.20 -5.37 6.29
CA TRP A 38 -7.60 -3.97 6.36
C TRP A 38 -6.57 -3.13 5.62
N TRP A 39 -7.01 -2.25 4.72
CA TRP A 39 -6.16 -1.67 3.67
C TRP A 39 -5.14 -0.61 4.14
N ALA A 40 -5.30 -0.07 5.34
CA ALA A 40 -4.42 0.97 5.88
C ALA A 40 -3.99 0.68 7.33
N ARG A 41 -3.15 -0.35 7.52
CA ARG A 41 -2.52 -0.62 8.82
C ARG A 41 -1.11 -0.08 8.89
N ARG A 42 -0.86 0.85 9.82
CA ARG A 42 0.48 1.36 10.10
C ARG A 42 1.32 0.32 10.83
N PRO A 43 2.67 0.35 10.68
CA PRO A 43 3.55 -0.52 11.44
C PRO A 43 3.35 -0.33 12.94
N LEU A 44 3.41 -1.41 13.71
CA LEU A 44 3.21 -1.37 15.15
C LEU A 44 4.31 -0.55 15.84
N VAL A 45 5.56 -0.69 15.40
CA VAL A 45 6.68 0.07 15.98
C VAL A 45 6.50 1.59 15.80
N ALA A 46 6.03 2.00 14.62
CA ALA A 46 5.74 3.41 14.32
C ALA A 46 4.55 3.93 15.14
N SER A 47 3.51 3.11 15.29
CA SER A 47 2.32 3.45 16.10
C SER A 47 2.67 3.60 17.57
N ARG A 48 3.46 2.67 18.13
CA ARG A 48 3.97 2.75 19.51
C ARG A 48 4.81 3.99 19.74
N ALA A 49 5.71 4.31 18.82
CA ALA A 49 6.55 5.50 18.92
C ALA A 49 5.73 6.78 18.93
N ALA A 50 4.71 6.88 18.07
CA ALA A 50 3.81 8.04 18.05
C ALA A 50 3.02 8.17 19.35
N VAL A 51 2.48 7.07 19.88
CA VAL A 51 1.73 7.07 21.15
C VAL A 51 2.64 7.46 22.32
N LEU A 52 3.75 6.76 22.51
CA LEU A 52 4.62 6.94 23.66
C LEU A 52 5.29 8.33 23.66
N ALA A 53 5.80 8.79 22.50
CA ALA A 53 6.44 10.11 22.43
C ALA A 53 5.44 11.27 22.60
N SER A 54 4.15 11.05 22.32
CA SER A 54 3.09 12.05 22.51
C SER A 54 2.78 12.32 23.98
N ILE A 55 3.01 11.35 24.87
CA ILE A 55 2.69 11.50 26.30
C ILE A 55 3.92 11.80 27.17
N LEU A 56 5.11 11.33 26.75
CA LEU A 56 6.35 11.55 27.51
C LEU A 56 6.80 13.02 27.52
N PRO A 57 7.43 13.47 28.63
CA PRO A 57 8.02 14.80 28.70
C PRO A 57 9.27 14.90 27.80
N GLU A 58 9.68 16.13 27.46
CA GLU A 58 10.85 16.41 26.62
C GLU A 58 12.17 15.79 27.12
N ASP A 59 12.34 15.68 28.44
CA ASP A 59 13.54 15.19 29.11
C ASP A 59 13.54 13.67 29.38
N ALA A 60 12.55 12.94 28.85
CA ALA A 60 12.49 11.49 28.97
C ALA A 60 13.77 10.82 28.41
N ASP A 61 14.23 9.77 29.10
CA ASP A 61 15.43 9.03 28.69
C ASP A 61 15.21 8.40 27.30
N ARG A 62 16.07 8.79 26.36
CA ARG A 62 15.98 8.40 24.95
C ARG A 62 16.34 6.93 24.72
N ASP A 63 17.22 6.37 25.55
CA ASP A 63 17.60 4.97 25.47
C ASP A 63 16.52 4.09 26.08
N ALA A 64 15.94 4.48 27.22
CA ALA A 64 14.77 3.82 27.78
C ALA A 64 13.57 3.87 26.82
N PHE A 65 13.34 5.02 26.17
CA PHE A 65 12.33 5.18 25.13
C PHE A 65 12.54 4.19 23.98
N LYS A 66 13.74 4.14 23.38
CA LYS A 66 14.06 3.18 22.29
C LYS A 66 13.92 1.72 22.75
N HIS A 67 14.28 1.43 24.00
CA HIS A 67 14.12 0.10 24.58
C HIS A 67 12.64 -0.30 24.66
N ALA A 68 11.77 0.58 25.15
CA ALA A 68 10.32 0.37 25.17
C ALA A 68 9.73 0.21 23.75
N LEU A 69 10.36 0.79 22.71
CA LEU A 69 9.99 0.51 21.32
C LEU A 69 10.34 -0.91 20.84
N GLY A 70 11.14 -1.67 21.59
CA GLY A 70 11.65 -2.99 21.21
C GLY A 70 12.95 -2.93 20.39
N ILE A 71 13.60 -1.75 20.35
CA ILE A 71 14.84 -1.51 19.59
C ILE A 71 16.03 -1.74 20.54
N HIS A 72 16.43 -3.00 20.70
CA HIS A 72 17.45 -3.41 21.68
C HIS A 72 18.88 -3.45 21.11
N GLY A 73 19.07 -2.95 19.90
CA GLY A 73 20.37 -2.90 19.23
C GLY A 73 20.43 -1.74 18.25
N ASP A 74 21.40 -1.79 17.34
CA ASP A 74 21.59 -0.75 16.31
C ASP A 74 21.08 -1.24 14.94
N PRO A 75 19.83 -0.90 14.56
CA PRO A 75 19.29 -1.26 13.25
C PRO A 75 20.04 -0.60 12.08
N ILE A 76 20.66 0.56 12.29
CA ILE A 76 21.40 1.29 11.24
C ILE A 76 22.68 0.52 10.92
N ALA A 77 23.48 0.19 11.94
CA ALA A 77 24.68 -0.62 11.77
C ALA A 77 24.35 -2.02 11.21
N ALA A 78 23.25 -2.63 11.66
CA ALA A 78 22.78 -3.90 11.10
C ALA A 78 22.48 -3.79 9.60
N ARG A 79 21.84 -2.70 9.16
CA ARG A 79 21.53 -2.49 7.74
C ARG A 79 22.78 -2.32 6.88
N VAL A 80 23.77 -1.58 7.37
CA VAL A 80 25.08 -1.44 6.71
C VAL A 80 25.75 -2.80 6.59
N ARG A 81 25.73 -3.61 7.66
CA ARG A 81 26.28 -4.97 7.65
C ARG A 81 25.55 -5.89 6.66
N ILE A 82 24.23 -5.82 6.59
CA ILE A 82 23.43 -6.60 5.63
C ILE A 82 23.78 -6.21 4.19
N ALA A 83 23.82 -4.91 3.89
CA ALA A 83 24.20 -4.42 2.56
C ALA A 83 25.64 -4.81 2.19
N ARG A 84 26.56 -4.87 3.16
CA ARG A 84 27.92 -5.40 2.95
C ARG A 84 27.89 -6.90 2.62
N ALA A 85 27.19 -7.70 3.42
CA ALA A 85 27.09 -9.14 3.21
C ALA A 85 26.42 -9.50 1.87
N ASP A 86 25.33 -8.83 1.52
CA ASP A 86 24.63 -9.04 0.24
C ASP A 86 25.55 -8.77 -0.95
N ARG A 87 26.38 -7.72 -0.89
CA ARG A 87 27.39 -7.40 -1.92
C ARG A 87 28.49 -8.45 -2.02
N GLN A 88 28.87 -9.06 -0.90
CA GLN A 88 29.88 -10.12 -0.83
C GLN A 88 29.30 -11.52 -1.13
N GLY A 89 27.98 -11.63 -1.38
CA GLY A 89 27.30 -12.91 -1.54
C GLY A 89 27.21 -13.73 -0.25
N GLU A 90 27.42 -13.10 0.90
CA GLU A 90 27.37 -13.72 2.23
C GLU A 90 25.94 -13.72 2.78
N ARG A 91 25.53 -14.83 3.41
CA ARG A 91 24.19 -14.97 3.99
C ARG A 91 24.24 -14.89 5.51
N LEU A 92 23.85 -13.73 6.07
CA LEU A 92 23.85 -13.48 7.52
C LEU A 92 22.79 -14.27 8.32
N GLY A 93 21.87 -14.97 7.64
CA GLY A 93 20.84 -15.79 8.29
C GLY A 93 19.72 -14.99 8.96
N ALA A 94 18.97 -15.64 9.85
CA ALA A 94 17.75 -15.08 10.44
C ALA A 94 18.00 -13.99 11.51
N ASN A 95 19.20 -13.93 12.10
CA ASN A 95 19.56 -12.98 13.16
C ASN A 95 20.48 -11.85 12.67
N ALA A 96 20.20 -11.31 11.48
CA ALA A 96 21.03 -10.27 10.87
C ALA A 96 21.00 -8.92 11.62
N TYR A 97 20.07 -8.71 12.56
CA TYR A 97 19.97 -7.50 13.37
C TYR A 97 20.52 -7.67 14.80
N GLY A 98 20.79 -8.90 15.24
CA GLY A 98 21.30 -9.18 16.59
C GLY A 98 20.22 -9.23 17.69
N TYR A 99 18.99 -8.80 17.41
CA TYR A 99 17.84 -8.85 18.32
C TYR A 99 16.54 -9.22 17.57
N PRO A 100 15.47 -9.63 18.30
CA PRO A 100 14.14 -9.88 17.72
C PRO A 100 13.56 -8.67 16.99
N ARG A 101 12.39 -8.83 16.38
CA ARG A 101 11.69 -7.70 15.74
C ARG A 101 11.05 -6.83 16.81
N ALA A 102 11.16 -5.50 16.66
CA ALA A 102 10.75 -4.56 17.70
C ALA A 102 9.26 -4.68 18.08
N PHE A 103 8.38 -4.96 17.11
CA PHE A 103 6.94 -5.13 17.39
C PHE A 103 6.60 -6.33 18.30
N LEU A 104 7.49 -7.32 18.43
CA LEU A 104 7.29 -8.48 19.32
C LEU A 104 7.52 -8.13 20.79
N HIS A 105 8.24 -7.05 21.08
CA HIS A 105 8.51 -6.62 22.46
C HIS A 105 7.24 -6.07 23.11
N ASN A 106 6.94 -6.54 24.32
CA ASN A 106 5.89 -6.00 25.19
C ASN A 106 6.57 -5.34 26.38
N PRO A 107 6.53 -3.99 26.49
CA PRO A 107 7.23 -3.28 27.55
C PRO A 107 6.83 -3.73 28.95
N THR A 108 7.81 -3.93 29.83
CA THR A 108 7.58 -4.39 31.21
C THR A 108 7.00 -3.29 32.09
N GLU A 109 6.40 -3.65 33.23
CA GLU A 109 5.89 -2.65 34.20
C GLU A 109 7.03 -1.78 34.76
N GLU A 110 8.23 -2.33 34.90
CA GLU A 110 9.43 -1.59 35.29
C GLU A 110 9.86 -0.60 34.20
N GLU A 111 9.97 -1.06 32.95
CA GLU A 111 10.30 -0.20 31.79
C GLU A 111 9.30 0.96 31.62
N LEU A 112 8.01 0.68 31.82
CA LEU A 112 6.95 1.69 31.73
C LEU A 112 6.88 2.58 32.96
N GLY A 113 7.14 2.04 34.16
CA GLY A 113 7.19 2.81 35.41
C GLY A 113 8.28 3.87 35.40
N ASP A 114 9.46 3.52 34.87
CA ASP A 114 10.58 4.46 34.70
C ASP A 114 10.25 5.61 33.73
N LEU A 115 9.41 5.35 32.72
CA LEU A 115 9.04 6.32 31.68
C LEU A 115 7.79 7.16 32.02
N LEU A 116 6.74 6.52 32.54
CA LEU A 116 5.41 7.11 32.72
C LEU A 116 5.14 7.54 34.17
N GLY A 117 5.83 6.92 35.14
CA GLY A 117 5.49 7.01 36.56
C GLY A 117 4.06 6.50 36.84
N ASP A 118 3.44 7.01 37.91
CA ASP A 118 2.09 6.61 38.35
C ASP A 118 0.94 7.32 37.59
N LYS A 119 1.22 7.94 36.44
CA LYS A 119 0.22 8.73 35.70
C LYS A 119 -0.62 7.86 34.77
N GLU A 120 -1.94 7.99 34.86
CA GLU A 120 -2.86 7.41 33.90
C GLU A 120 -3.06 8.37 32.71
N PHE A 121 -2.87 7.86 31.49
CA PHE A 121 -3.11 8.60 30.25
C PHE A 121 -4.23 7.96 29.44
N VAL A 122 -5.02 8.81 28.79
CA VAL A 122 -6.04 8.41 27.82
C VAL A 122 -5.60 8.79 26.42
N VAL A 123 -5.50 7.79 25.53
CA VAL A 123 -5.16 7.96 24.11
C VAL A 123 -6.39 7.68 23.26
N LEU A 124 -6.69 8.55 22.32
CA LEU A 124 -7.81 8.41 21.38
C LEU A 124 -7.29 8.24 19.95
N ASP A 125 -7.87 7.27 19.24
CA ASP A 125 -7.87 7.23 17.77
C ASP A 125 -9.32 7.31 17.26
N PRO A 126 -9.74 8.45 16.65
CA PRO A 126 -11.12 8.67 16.20
C PRO A 126 -11.44 7.99 14.86
N THR A 127 -10.42 7.47 14.16
CA THR A 127 -10.49 6.80 12.85
C THR A 127 -9.59 5.57 12.86
N ALA A 128 -9.82 4.69 13.84
CA ALA A 128 -8.86 3.66 14.24
C ALA A 128 -8.64 2.55 13.21
N GLY A 129 -9.61 2.33 12.31
CA GLY A 129 -9.51 1.43 11.17
C GLY A 129 -9.00 0.03 11.52
N GLY A 130 -7.72 -0.22 11.25
CA GLY A 130 -7.11 -1.53 11.49
C GLY A 130 -6.65 -1.78 12.92
N GLY A 131 -6.75 -0.78 13.81
CA GLY A 131 -6.52 -0.87 15.25
C GLY A 131 -5.06 -0.79 15.72
N ALA A 132 -4.11 -0.39 14.87
CA ALA A 132 -2.68 -0.42 15.22
C ALA A 132 -2.32 0.53 16.39
N ILE A 133 -2.83 1.76 16.36
CA ILE A 133 -2.60 2.78 17.39
C ILE A 133 -3.22 2.39 18.74
N PRO A 134 -4.53 2.08 18.83
CA PRO A 134 -5.12 1.67 20.11
C PRO A 134 -4.52 0.36 20.64
N PHE A 135 -4.08 -0.55 19.76
CA PHE A 135 -3.40 -1.79 20.17
C PHE A 135 -2.07 -1.48 20.87
N GLU A 136 -1.24 -0.60 20.32
CA GLU A 136 0.01 -0.21 20.95
C GLU A 136 -0.19 0.64 22.20
N ALA A 137 -1.20 1.53 22.23
CA ALA A 137 -1.55 2.27 23.43
C ALA A 137 -1.91 1.34 24.59
N TYR A 138 -2.73 0.32 24.33
CA TYR A 138 -3.09 -0.68 25.34
C TYR A 138 -1.88 -1.52 25.79
N ARG A 139 -0.99 -1.90 24.87
CA ARG A 139 0.27 -2.61 25.19
C ARG A 139 1.24 -1.80 26.04
N LEU A 140 1.15 -0.47 26.00
CA LEU A 140 1.90 0.46 26.85
C LEU A 140 1.22 0.68 28.21
N GLY A 141 0.16 -0.06 28.55
CA GLY A 141 -0.57 0.09 29.81
C GLY A 141 -1.48 1.32 29.87
N LEU A 142 -1.73 1.99 28.73
CA LEU A 142 -2.54 3.20 28.67
C LEU A 142 -4.01 2.88 28.48
N SER A 143 -4.89 3.79 28.90
CA SER A 143 -6.30 3.71 28.51
C SER A 143 -6.45 4.16 27.07
N ALA A 144 -7.03 3.31 26.22
CA ALA A 144 -7.22 3.54 24.80
C ALA A 144 -8.72 3.64 24.48
N ALA A 145 -9.11 4.73 23.81
CA ALA A 145 -10.39 4.88 23.16
C ALA A 145 -10.20 4.76 21.65
N ALA A 146 -10.92 3.85 21.02
CA ALA A 146 -10.85 3.62 19.58
C ALA A 146 -12.24 3.79 18.98
N ASN A 147 -12.34 4.57 17.93
CA ASN A 147 -13.59 4.80 17.21
C ASN A 147 -13.36 4.62 15.71
N ASP A 148 -14.32 3.98 15.05
CA ASP A 148 -14.36 3.95 13.58
C ASP A 148 -15.81 3.97 13.09
N LEU A 149 -16.05 4.63 11.95
CA LEU A 149 -17.36 4.66 11.33
C LEU A 149 -17.74 3.29 10.76
N ASN A 150 -16.75 2.55 10.26
CA ASN A 150 -16.96 1.30 9.56
C ASN A 150 -17.14 0.13 10.55
N PRO A 151 -18.29 -0.57 10.50
CA PRO A 151 -18.57 -1.66 11.44
C PRO A 151 -17.63 -2.86 11.28
N VAL A 152 -17.07 -3.07 10.08
CA VAL A 152 -16.06 -4.12 9.85
C VAL A 152 -14.76 -3.75 10.55
N ALA A 153 -14.34 -2.47 10.49
CA ALA A 153 -13.18 -1.97 11.25
C ALA A 153 -13.40 -2.15 12.75
N SER A 154 -14.54 -1.68 13.28
CA SER A 154 -14.85 -1.79 14.71
C SER A 154 -14.88 -3.26 15.18
N LEU A 155 -15.40 -4.20 14.37
CA LEU A 155 -15.34 -5.63 14.68
C LEU A 155 -13.89 -6.15 14.75
N ILE A 156 -13.07 -5.76 13.77
CA ILE A 156 -11.65 -6.13 13.69
C ILE A 156 -10.91 -5.59 14.91
N GLU A 157 -11.15 -4.35 15.32
CA GLU A 157 -10.53 -3.72 16.49
C GLU A 157 -10.91 -4.45 17.78
N LYS A 158 -12.21 -4.75 17.96
CA LYS A 158 -12.68 -5.56 19.10
C LYS A 158 -12.01 -6.93 19.15
N ALA A 159 -11.90 -7.60 18.01
CA ALA A 159 -11.23 -8.90 17.92
C ALA A 159 -9.69 -8.81 18.01
N THR A 160 -9.10 -7.65 17.79
CA THR A 160 -7.65 -7.43 17.89
C THR A 160 -7.24 -7.11 19.32
N ILE A 161 -8.06 -6.35 20.05
CA ILE A 161 -7.69 -5.72 21.33
C ILE A 161 -8.66 -6.09 22.44
N GLU A 162 -9.94 -5.69 22.31
CA GLU A 162 -10.94 -5.74 23.40
C GLU A 162 -11.23 -7.17 23.87
N TYR A 163 -11.53 -8.09 22.95
CA TYR A 163 -11.86 -9.48 23.31
C TYR A 163 -10.64 -10.27 23.82
N PRO A 164 -9.46 -10.21 23.19
CA PRO A 164 -8.26 -10.85 23.73
C PRO A 164 -7.87 -10.30 25.11
N ALA A 165 -7.99 -8.99 25.33
CA ALA A 165 -7.73 -8.36 26.62
C ALA A 165 -8.71 -8.83 27.70
N LYS A 166 -10.02 -8.81 27.39
CA LYS A 166 -11.10 -9.13 28.34
C LYS A 166 -11.18 -10.62 28.69
N PHE A 167 -11.06 -11.51 27.70
CA PHE A 167 -11.35 -12.93 27.88
C PHE A 167 -10.11 -13.85 27.90
N GLY A 168 -8.96 -13.36 27.41
CA GLY A 168 -7.69 -14.06 27.47
C GLY A 168 -7.74 -15.52 26.98
N ALA A 169 -7.10 -16.43 27.72
CA ALA A 169 -6.97 -17.83 27.34
C ALA A 169 -8.30 -18.59 27.23
N GLN A 170 -9.35 -18.17 27.95
CA GLN A 170 -10.66 -18.83 27.89
C GLN A 170 -11.29 -18.68 26.50
N LEU A 171 -11.15 -17.51 25.88
CA LEU A 171 -11.60 -17.27 24.51
C LEU A 171 -10.91 -18.19 23.50
N LEU A 172 -9.60 -18.40 23.66
CA LEU A 172 -8.87 -19.34 22.80
C LEU A 172 -9.37 -20.78 23.00
N GLN A 173 -9.66 -21.20 24.23
CA GLN A 173 -10.19 -22.53 24.52
C GLN A 173 -11.57 -22.76 23.88
N GLU A 174 -12.48 -21.81 24.02
CA GLU A 174 -13.80 -21.87 23.37
C GLU A 174 -13.66 -21.90 21.84
N TYR A 175 -12.79 -21.07 21.28
CA TYR A 175 -12.51 -21.04 19.85
C TYR A 175 -11.94 -22.37 19.33
N GLU A 176 -10.97 -22.94 20.03
CA GLU A 176 -10.36 -24.23 19.70
C GLU A 176 -11.35 -25.40 19.87
N ALA A 177 -12.41 -25.23 20.66
CA ALA A 177 -13.50 -26.20 20.79
C ALA A 177 -14.48 -26.14 19.60
N ILE A 178 -14.91 -24.94 19.19
CA ILE A 178 -15.96 -24.79 18.17
C ILE A 178 -15.44 -24.70 16.74
N GLY A 179 -14.26 -24.10 16.52
CA GLY A 179 -13.72 -23.86 15.18
C GLY A 179 -13.47 -25.15 14.38
N PRO A 180 -12.74 -26.14 14.94
CA PRO A 180 -12.53 -27.43 14.28
C PRO A 180 -13.83 -28.21 14.05
N THR A 181 -14.78 -28.12 14.98
CA THR A 181 -16.11 -28.74 14.85
C THR A 181 -16.85 -28.15 13.65
N TRP A 182 -16.91 -26.82 13.54
CA TRP A 182 -17.49 -26.12 12.40
C TRP A 182 -16.83 -26.54 11.08
N ALA A 183 -15.49 -26.55 11.01
CA ALA A 183 -14.78 -26.94 9.79
C ALA A 183 -15.06 -28.41 9.39
N SER A 184 -15.17 -29.31 10.38
CA SER A 184 -15.51 -30.72 10.14
C SER A 184 -16.93 -30.89 9.58
N GLU A 185 -17.92 -30.23 10.20
CA GLU A 185 -19.33 -30.29 9.77
C GLU A 185 -19.53 -29.72 8.36
N VAL A 186 -18.90 -28.59 8.05
CA VAL A 186 -18.94 -27.99 6.71
C VAL A 186 -18.32 -28.94 5.67
N ARG A 187 -17.17 -29.54 5.97
CA ARG A 187 -16.54 -30.50 5.06
C ARG A 187 -17.40 -31.72 4.81
N ALA A 188 -18.03 -32.26 5.85
CA ALA A 188 -18.91 -33.41 5.72
C ALA A 188 -20.03 -33.16 4.70
N ARG A 189 -20.67 -31.98 4.76
CA ARG A 189 -21.73 -31.57 3.84
C ARG A 189 -21.28 -31.31 2.40
N LEU A 190 -20.01 -30.99 2.19
CA LEU A 190 -19.47 -30.62 0.88
C LEU A 190 -18.69 -31.74 0.17
N THR A 191 -18.55 -32.92 0.78
CA THR A 191 -17.71 -34.03 0.25
C THR A 191 -17.98 -34.37 -1.22
N THR A 192 -19.23 -34.26 -1.70
CA THR A 192 -19.61 -34.57 -3.09
C THR A 192 -19.31 -33.44 -4.09
N VAL A 193 -18.99 -32.23 -3.60
CA VAL A 193 -18.77 -31.01 -4.39
C VAL A 193 -17.32 -30.85 -4.83
N PHE A 194 -16.38 -31.56 -4.22
CA PHE A 194 -14.97 -31.52 -4.60
C PHE A 194 -14.49 -32.92 -4.96
N PRO A 195 -14.35 -33.22 -6.26
CA PRO A 195 -13.90 -34.52 -6.74
C PRO A 195 -12.52 -34.88 -6.19
N ALA A 196 -12.35 -36.15 -5.80
CA ALA A 196 -11.06 -36.68 -5.38
C ALA A 196 -10.11 -36.84 -6.57
N GLU A 197 -8.80 -36.78 -6.32
CA GLU A 197 -7.81 -37.07 -7.36
C GLU A 197 -7.90 -38.54 -7.80
N PRO A 198 -7.64 -38.84 -9.09
CA PRO A 198 -7.65 -40.21 -9.61
C PRO A 198 -6.64 -41.12 -8.91
N GLU A 199 -5.51 -40.56 -8.49
CA GLU A 199 -4.43 -41.29 -7.83
C GLU A 199 -4.49 -41.09 -6.32
N LYS A 200 -4.39 -42.18 -5.56
CA LYS A 200 -4.54 -42.17 -4.09
C LYS A 200 -3.44 -41.41 -3.35
N ASP A 201 -2.28 -41.25 -3.98
CA ASP A 201 -1.14 -40.48 -3.45
C ASP A 201 -1.23 -38.99 -3.80
N CYS A 202 -2.29 -38.58 -4.51
CA CYS A 202 -2.52 -37.21 -4.94
C CYS A 202 -3.69 -36.55 -4.18
N ARG A 203 -3.62 -35.23 -4.03
CA ARG A 203 -4.72 -34.39 -3.53
C ARG A 203 -4.83 -33.10 -4.33
N PRO A 204 -6.04 -32.57 -4.56
CA PRO A 204 -6.17 -31.26 -5.21
C PRO A 204 -5.67 -30.17 -4.26
N ASP A 205 -5.11 -29.09 -4.81
CA ASP A 205 -4.56 -27.94 -4.07
C ASP A 205 -5.27 -26.64 -4.52
N ALA A 206 -5.51 -26.52 -5.82
CA ALA A 206 -6.26 -25.41 -6.43
C ALA A 206 -6.89 -25.81 -7.76
N TYR A 207 -7.92 -25.06 -8.17
CA TYR A 207 -8.62 -25.20 -9.45
C TYR A 207 -8.51 -23.88 -10.23
N LEU A 208 -8.05 -23.93 -11.48
CA LEU A 208 -7.87 -22.75 -12.30
C LEU A 208 -8.95 -22.67 -13.36
N TRP A 209 -9.69 -21.57 -13.35
CA TRP A 209 -10.89 -21.35 -14.15
C TRP A 209 -10.71 -20.20 -15.12
N ALA A 210 -11.24 -20.33 -16.33
CA ALA A 210 -11.33 -19.26 -17.30
C ALA A 210 -12.80 -18.84 -17.43
N ARG A 211 -13.09 -17.54 -17.48
CA ARG A 211 -14.42 -17.04 -17.84
C ARG A 211 -14.71 -17.41 -19.29
N THR A 212 -15.96 -17.70 -19.62
CA THR A 212 -16.35 -18.05 -20.99
C THR A 212 -17.42 -17.11 -21.52
N ILE A 213 -17.40 -16.89 -22.83
CA ILE A 213 -18.47 -16.20 -23.58
C ILE A 213 -18.79 -16.99 -24.84
N ALA A 214 -19.97 -16.75 -25.43
CA ALA A 214 -20.30 -17.31 -26.73
C ALA A 214 -19.75 -16.39 -27.83
N CYS A 215 -18.98 -16.92 -28.77
CA CYS A 215 -18.48 -16.12 -29.88
C CYS A 215 -19.66 -15.65 -30.75
N PRO A 216 -19.84 -14.33 -30.98
CA PRO A 216 -20.97 -13.80 -31.76
C PRO A 216 -20.93 -14.20 -33.24
N TYR A 217 -19.76 -14.63 -33.74
CA TYR A 217 -19.58 -14.98 -35.16
C TYR A 217 -19.76 -16.46 -35.45
N CYS A 218 -19.47 -17.31 -34.47
CA CYS A 218 -19.38 -18.76 -34.72
C CYS A 218 -20.01 -19.62 -33.62
N ALA A 219 -20.71 -18.99 -32.67
CA ALA A 219 -21.45 -19.58 -31.55
C ALA A 219 -20.64 -20.44 -30.54
N GLY A 220 -19.35 -20.65 -30.78
CA GLY A 220 -18.51 -21.47 -29.90
C GLY A 220 -18.21 -20.82 -28.56
N GLN A 221 -18.12 -21.64 -27.53
CA GLN A 221 -17.71 -21.25 -26.18
C GLN A 221 -16.22 -20.90 -26.17
N VAL A 222 -15.90 -19.64 -25.90
CA VAL A 222 -14.53 -19.11 -25.87
C VAL A 222 -14.08 -18.91 -24.43
N PRO A 223 -13.07 -19.66 -23.94
CA PRO A 223 -12.46 -19.37 -22.65
C PRO A 223 -11.54 -18.15 -22.75
N LEU A 224 -11.65 -17.22 -21.82
CA LEU A 224 -10.93 -15.96 -21.77
C LEU A 224 -9.78 -16.05 -20.77
N SER A 225 -8.54 -16.00 -21.24
CA SER A 225 -7.36 -15.93 -20.39
C SER A 225 -6.26 -15.08 -21.02
N PRO A 226 -5.65 -14.15 -20.27
CA PRO A 226 -4.61 -13.27 -20.80
C PRO A 226 -3.31 -14.02 -21.10
N ASN A 227 -3.12 -15.19 -20.48
CA ASN A 227 -2.06 -16.14 -20.78
C ASN A 227 -2.43 -17.53 -20.26
N TRP A 228 -1.66 -18.54 -20.67
CA TRP A 228 -1.89 -19.95 -20.31
C TRP A 228 -0.71 -20.56 -19.55
N ARG A 229 0.06 -19.72 -18.84
CA ARG A 229 1.25 -20.15 -18.08
C ARG A 229 0.86 -20.61 -16.68
N LEU A 230 1.45 -21.72 -16.22
CA LEU A 230 1.16 -22.31 -14.91
C LEU A 230 2.33 -22.21 -13.94
N ALA A 231 3.56 -22.37 -14.43
CA ALA A 231 4.77 -22.40 -13.62
C ALA A 231 5.94 -21.64 -14.29
N PRO A 232 7.01 -21.30 -13.53
CA PRO A 232 8.12 -20.53 -14.08
C PRO A 232 9.00 -21.33 -15.05
N ASP A 233 8.99 -22.66 -14.94
CA ASP A 233 9.83 -23.62 -15.68
C ASP A 233 9.40 -23.89 -17.12
N GLY A 234 8.26 -23.36 -17.55
CA GLY A 234 7.71 -23.55 -18.89
C GLY A 234 6.40 -24.35 -18.91
N THR A 235 5.94 -24.91 -17.78
CA THR A 235 4.63 -25.58 -17.74
C THR A 235 3.49 -24.60 -18.00
N GLY A 236 2.56 -25.00 -18.88
CA GLY A 236 1.40 -24.22 -19.28
C GLY A 236 0.31 -25.07 -19.90
N VAL A 237 -0.59 -24.43 -20.66
CA VAL A 237 -1.80 -25.05 -21.21
C VAL A 237 -1.90 -24.81 -22.71
N ALA A 238 -2.24 -25.86 -23.45
CA ALA A 238 -2.67 -25.82 -24.84
C ALA A 238 -4.20 -25.98 -24.93
N ILE A 239 -4.82 -25.29 -25.89
CA ILE A 239 -6.26 -25.35 -26.17
C ILE A 239 -6.49 -26.34 -27.32
N VAL A 240 -7.46 -27.23 -27.15
CA VAL A 240 -7.97 -28.14 -28.18
C VAL A 240 -9.41 -27.73 -28.50
N THR A 241 -9.67 -27.35 -29.75
CA THR A 241 -10.99 -26.85 -30.18
C THR A 241 -11.82 -27.96 -30.82
N HIS A 242 -13.08 -28.08 -30.41
CA HIS A 242 -14.05 -29.03 -30.96
C HIS A 242 -15.08 -28.29 -31.81
N LEU A 243 -15.11 -28.56 -33.12
CA LEU A 243 -15.88 -27.78 -34.10
C LEU A 243 -17.35 -28.18 -34.22
N ALA A 244 -17.78 -29.28 -33.57
CA ALA A 244 -19.11 -29.86 -33.71
C ALA A 244 -19.52 -29.96 -35.20
N SER A 245 -20.71 -29.46 -35.59
CA SER A 245 -21.15 -29.44 -37.00
C SER A 245 -20.62 -28.26 -37.84
N GLY A 246 -19.88 -27.32 -37.24
CA GLY A 246 -19.28 -26.18 -37.92
C GLY A 246 -19.74 -24.81 -37.38
N VAL A 247 -19.40 -23.74 -38.08
CA VAL A 247 -19.71 -22.34 -37.69
C VAL A 247 -21.22 -22.16 -37.45
N GLY A 248 -21.57 -21.62 -36.28
CA GLY A 248 -22.97 -21.41 -35.87
C GLY A 248 -23.53 -22.50 -34.96
N ASP A 249 -22.81 -23.61 -34.80
CA ASP A 249 -23.16 -24.65 -33.83
C ASP A 249 -22.78 -24.24 -32.39
N THR A 250 -23.73 -24.34 -31.47
CA THR A 250 -23.55 -24.00 -30.05
C THR A 250 -22.84 -25.09 -29.25
N ALA A 251 -22.73 -26.31 -29.79
CA ALA A 251 -21.98 -27.41 -29.17
C ALA A 251 -20.44 -27.27 -29.32
N ARG A 252 -19.99 -26.21 -30.01
CA ARG A 252 -18.57 -25.90 -30.20
C ARG A 252 -17.95 -25.46 -28.87
N HIS A 253 -16.89 -26.16 -28.47
CA HIS A 253 -16.25 -25.94 -27.17
C HIS A 253 -14.75 -26.19 -27.22
N CYS A 254 -14.04 -25.79 -26.17
CA CYS A 254 -12.61 -26.02 -25.98
C CYS A 254 -12.37 -27.08 -24.89
N THR A 255 -11.32 -27.86 -25.02
CA THR A 255 -10.72 -28.68 -23.95
C THR A 255 -9.24 -28.33 -23.80
N PHE A 256 -8.58 -28.81 -22.75
CA PHE A 256 -7.24 -28.36 -22.38
C PHE A 256 -6.25 -29.52 -22.27
N LYS A 257 -4.98 -29.23 -22.56
CA LYS A 257 -3.85 -30.15 -22.37
C LYS A 257 -2.72 -29.43 -21.65
N ILE A 258 -2.09 -30.08 -20.68
CA ILE A 258 -0.88 -29.56 -20.03
C ILE A 258 0.32 -29.79 -20.93
N VAL A 259 1.16 -28.77 -21.04
CA VAL A 259 2.39 -28.77 -21.85
C VAL A 259 3.57 -28.26 -21.03
N ASP A 260 4.77 -28.75 -21.30
CA ASP A 260 5.98 -28.48 -20.51
C ASP A 260 6.88 -27.40 -21.11
N SER A 261 6.50 -26.85 -22.27
CA SER A 261 7.30 -25.88 -23.02
C SER A 261 6.46 -24.65 -23.36
N SER A 262 7.06 -23.47 -23.18
CA SER A 262 6.41 -22.18 -23.45
C SER A 262 6.01 -21.97 -24.90
N LYS A 263 6.64 -22.70 -25.84
CA LYS A 263 6.32 -22.63 -27.27
C LYS A 263 5.02 -23.34 -27.62
N ASP A 264 4.60 -24.27 -26.78
CA ASP A 264 3.41 -25.10 -26.97
C ASP A 264 2.19 -24.53 -26.22
N HIS A 265 2.35 -23.39 -25.55
CA HIS A 265 1.26 -22.70 -24.87
C HIS A 265 0.26 -22.18 -25.91
N ALA A 266 -1.03 -22.24 -25.56
CA ALA A 266 -2.04 -21.57 -26.36
C ALA A 266 -1.79 -20.04 -26.37
N PRO A 267 -2.14 -19.35 -27.47
CA PRO A 267 -2.15 -17.89 -27.49
C PRO A 267 -3.17 -17.34 -26.47
N SER A 268 -2.94 -16.11 -26.01
CA SER A 268 -3.91 -15.39 -25.17
C SER A 268 -5.26 -15.27 -25.90
N THR A 269 -6.35 -15.56 -25.21
CA THR A 269 -7.71 -15.42 -25.76
C THR A 269 -8.38 -14.10 -25.38
N ILE A 270 -7.69 -13.26 -24.60
CA ILE A 270 -8.10 -11.89 -24.26
C ILE A 270 -6.85 -11.00 -24.12
N ALA A 271 -6.92 -9.78 -24.63
CA ALA A 271 -5.91 -8.74 -24.42
C ALA A 271 -6.58 -7.36 -24.37
N GLY A 272 -6.28 -6.55 -23.36
CA GLY A 272 -6.83 -5.18 -23.26
C GLY A 272 -8.35 -5.10 -23.05
N GLY A 273 -9.03 -6.22 -22.81
CA GLY A 273 -10.49 -6.30 -22.71
C GLY A 273 -11.18 -6.87 -23.96
N ASP A 274 -10.45 -7.00 -25.06
CA ASP A 274 -10.93 -7.61 -26.31
C ASP A 274 -10.57 -9.08 -26.36
N GLY A 275 -11.52 -9.91 -26.79
CA GLY A 275 -11.35 -11.35 -26.95
C GLY A 275 -10.82 -11.72 -28.33
N ILE A 276 -10.27 -12.92 -28.44
CA ILE A 276 -10.00 -13.55 -29.74
C ILE A 276 -10.54 -14.98 -29.74
N CYS A 277 -11.30 -15.31 -30.77
CA CYS A 277 -11.89 -16.64 -30.93
C CYS A 277 -10.79 -17.67 -31.24
N PRO A 278 -10.58 -18.70 -30.40
CA PRO A 278 -9.52 -19.69 -30.59
C PRO A 278 -9.83 -20.72 -31.69
N PHE A 279 -11.07 -20.77 -32.18
CA PHE A 279 -11.50 -21.71 -33.22
C PHE A 279 -10.84 -21.37 -34.56
N PRO A 280 -10.07 -22.30 -35.19
CA PRO A 280 -9.27 -22.02 -36.39
C PRO A 280 -10.05 -21.53 -37.61
N ASP A 281 -11.31 -21.95 -37.74
CA ASP A 281 -12.25 -21.56 -38.79
C ASP A 281 -12.98 -20.23 -38.51
N CYS A 282 -12.74 -19.63 -37.33
CA CYS A 282 -13.26 -18.32 -36.97
C CYS A 282 -12.13 -17.30 -36.78
N GLY A 283 -11.28 -17.45 -35.75
CA GLY A 283 -10.12 -16.58 -35.50
C GLY A 283 -10.43 -15.09 -35.29
N ARG A 284 -11.71 -14.70 -35.19
CA ARG A 284 -12.11 -13.28 -35.18
C ARG A 284 -11.91 -12.63 -33.81
N PRO A 285 -11.52 -11.35 -33.77
CA PRO A 285 -11.55 -10.57 -32.54
C PRO A 285 -13.01 -10.37 -32.09
N ILE A 286 -13.22 -10.39 -30.78
CA ILE A 286 -14.52 -10.18 -30.11
C ILE A 286 -14.37 -8.90 -29.30
N ASP A 287 -15.19 -7.90 -29.62
CA ASP A 287 -15.15 -6.59 -28.98
C ASP A 287 -15.43 -6.67 -27.47
N GLY A 288 -14.69 -5.90 -26.67
CA GLY A 288 -14.88 -5.86 -25.22
C GLY A 288 -16.28 -5.44 -24.77
N ASP A 289 -16.99 -4.59 -25.53
CA ASP A 289 -18.37 -4.21 -25.21
C ASP A 289 -19.35 -5.34 -25.50
N GLU A 290 -19.06 -6.19 -26.49
CA GLU A 290 -19.83 -7.41 -26.73
C GLU A 290 -19.67 -8.41 -25.57
N ILE A 291 -18.45 -8.54 -25.02
CA ILE A 291 -18.18 -9.36 -23.84
C ILE A 291 -18.97 -8.85 -22.63
N LYS A 292 -18.93 -7.53 -22.37
CA LYS A 292 -19.70 -6.89 -21.29
C LYS A 292 -21.20 -7.08 -21.48
N ARG A 293 -21.72 -6.89 -22.70
CA ARG A 293 -23.14 -7.11 -23.03
C ARG A 293 -23.57 -8.54 -22.69
N GLN A 294 -22.80 -9.55 -23.09
CA GLN A 294 -23.09 -10.94 -22.74
C GLN A 294 -23.02 -11.17 -21.23
N ALA A 295 -22.03 -10.61 -20.54
CA ALA A 295 -21.92 -10.72 -19.09
C ALA A 295 -23.13 -10.13 -18.37
N GLN A 296 -23.54 -8.91 -18.74
CA GLN A 296 -24.71 -8.21 -18.20
C GLN A 296 -26.03 -8.95 -18.50
N ALA A 297 -26.10 -9.70 -19.60
CA ALA A 297 -27.22 -10.55 -19.95
C ALA A 297 -27.18 -11.95 -19.28
N GLY A 298 -26.19 -12.22 -18.42
CA GLY A 298 -26.02 -13.52 -17.75
C GLY A 298 -25.40 -14.62 -18.63
N GLY A 299 -24.86 -14.27 -19.80
CA GLY A 299 -24.23 -15.19 -20.75
C GLY A 299 -22.75 -15.48 -20.51
N MET A 300 -22.12 -14.83 -19.51
CA MET A 300 -20.74 -15.12 -19.12
C MET A 300 -20.67 -16.37 -18.24
N GLY A 301 -20.03 -17.42 -18.73
CA GLY A 301 -19.83 -18.68 -18.02
C GLY A 301 -18.43 -18.81 -17.41
N GLU A 302 -18.11 -20.03 -17.00
CA GLU A 302 -16.78 -20.41 -16.54
C GLU A 302 -16.46 -21.87 -16.87
N GLN A 303 -15.19 -22.12 -17.14
CA GLN A 303 -14.67 -23.43 -17.51
C GLN A 303 -13.37 -23.72 -16.76
N LEU A 304 -13.34 -24.87 -16.08
CA LEU A 304 -12.14 -25.38 -15.43
C LEU A 304 -11.14 -25.74 -16.53
N PHE A 305 -9.91 -25.24 -16.44
CA PHE A 305 -8.87 -25.53 -17.43
C PHE A 305 -7.65 -26.23 -16.85
N THR A 306 -7.45 -26.20 -15.54
CA THR A 306 -6.35 -26.91 -14.87
C THR A 306 -6.70 -27.25 -13.43
N VAL A 307 -6.34 -28.46 -13.02
CA VAL A 307 -6.29 -28.85 -11.60
C VAL A 307 -4.83 -28.83 -11.15
N VAL A 308 -4.56 -28.02 -10.13
CA VAL A 308 -3.27 -28.02 -9.43
C VAL A 308 -3.40 -29.06 -8.31
N TYR A 309 -2.53 -30.05 -8.32
CA TYR A 309 -2.53 -31.13 -7.33
C TYR A 309 -1.16 -31.24 -6.66
N LYS A 310 -1.13 -31.94 -5.54
CA LYS A 310 0.12 -32.36 -4.89
C LYS A 310 0.15 -33.88 -4.81
N ARG A 311 1.30 -34.47 -5.17
CA ARG A 311 1.59 -35.90 -5.06
C ARG A 311 2.54 -36.15 -3.90
N GLN A 312 2.28 -37.19 -3.11
CA GLN A 312 3.22 -37.69 -2.13
C GLN A 312 4.38 -38.41 -2.81
N VAL A 313 5.61 -37.94 -2.58
CA VAL A 313 6.83 -38.60 -3.03
C VAL A 313 7.78 -38.85 -1.87
N ILE A 314 8.46 -39.99 -1.90
CA ILE A 314 9.49 -40.32 -0.92
C ILE A 314 10.80 -39.66 -1.34
N THR A 315 11.29 -38.75 -0.50
CA THR A 315 12.59 -38.09 -0.68
C THR A 315 13.57 -38.56 0.40
N LYS A 316 14.87 -38.63 0.09
CA LYS A 316 15.89 -38.91 1.11
C LYS A 316 16.37 -37.61 1.74
N THR A 317 16.39 -37.55 3.06
CA THR A 317 17.03 -36.47 3.82
C THR A 317 18.55 -36.50 3.59
N LYS A 318 19.26 -35.42 3.96
CA LYS A 318 20.74 -35.39 3.98
C LYS A 318 21.37 -36.53 4.80
N THR A 319 20.61 -37.10 5.75
CA THR A 319 21.01 -38.24 6.60
C THR A 319 20.63 -39.61 6.03
N GLY A 320 20.12 -39.68 4.79
CA GLY A 320 19.69 -40.92 4.15
C GLY A 320 18.31 -41.46 4.55
N LYS A 321 17.66 -40.86 5.58
CA LYS A 321 16.30 -41.25 6.00
C LYS A 321 15.25 -40.84 4.97
N ASN A 322 14.29 -41.73 4.72
CA ASN A 322 13.11 -41.44 3.90
C ASN A 322 12.23 -40.39 4.59
N ARG A 323 11.79 -39.38 3.83
CA ARG A 323 10.85 -38.34 4.23
C ARG A 323 9.81 -38.18 3.14
N MET A 324 8.54 -38.28 3.52
CA MET A 324 7.44 -37.99 2.62
C MET A 324 7.41 -36.48 2.32
N LYS A 325 7.33 -36.12 1.05
CA LYS A 325 7.25 -34.74 0.58
C LYS A 325 6.09 -34.63 -0.40
N TRP A 326 5.27 -33.60 -0.24
CA TRP A 326 4.30 -33.22 -1.26
C TRP A 326 4.99 -32.43 -2.37
N VAL A 327 4.87 -32.89 -3.61
CA VAL A 327 5.37 -32.20 -4.81
C VAL A 327 4.18 -31.79 -5.66
N ARG A 328 4.19 -30.53 -6.11
CA ARG A 328 3.13 -29.97 -6.93
C ARG A 328 3.19 -30.56 -8.34
N GLY A 329 2.02 -30.78 -8.93
CA GLY A 329 1.84 -31.10 -10.34
C GLY A 329 0.61 -30.39 -10.91
N TYR A 330 0.48 -30.46 -12.23
CA TYR A 330 -0.62 -29.87 -12.98
C TYR A 330 -1.24 -30.93 -13.88
N ARG A 331 -2.57 -30.97 -13.97
CA ARG A 331 -3.26 -31.85 -14.91
C ARG A 331 -4.44 -31.15 -15.56
N ALA A 332 -4.81 -31.63 -16.74
CA ALA A 332 -6.04 -31.23 -17.38
C ALA A 332 -7.26 -31.75 -16.59
N PRO A 333 -8.40 -31.05 -16.66
CA PRO A 333 -9.65 -31.52 -16.05
C PRO A 333 -10.12 -32.82 -16.71
N THR A 334 -10.64 -33.73 -15.91
CA THR A 334 -11.32 -34.96 -16.33
C THR A 334 -12.83 -34.75 -16.32
N ALA A 335 -13.59 -35.71 -16.84
CA ALA A 335 -15.06 -35.67 -16.78
C ALA A 335 -15.61 -35.60 -15.35
N ASN A 336 -14.89 -36.15 -14.36
CA ASN A 336 -15.29 -36.10 -12.96
C ASN A 336 -15.04 -34.73 -12.32
N ASP A 337 -14.12 -33.92 -12.85
CA ASP A 337 -13.83 -32.58 -12.33
C ASP A 337 -14.91 -31.56 -12.73
N ASP A 338 -15.63 -31.81 -13.83
CA ASP A 338 -16.75 -30.99 -14.26
C ASP A 338 -18.04 -31.39 -13.55
N ASN A 339 -18.21 -30.89 -12.33
CA ASN A 339 -19.40 -31.10 -11.52
C ASN A 339 -20.36 -29.91 -11.49
N ARG A 340 -20.30 -29.02 -12.50
CA ARG A 340 -21.14 -27.82 -12.59
C ARG A 340 -22.64 -28.14 -12.53
N GLY A 341 -23.07 -29.22 -13.18
CA GLY A 341 -24.49 -29.66 -13.16
C GLY A 341 -24.97 -30.09 -11.77
N LEU A 342 -24.13 -30.81 -11.02
CA LEU A 342 -24.42 -31.18 -9.63
C LEU A 342 -24.52 -29.93 -8.75
N VAL A 343 -23.53 -29.04 -8.84
CA VAL A 343 -23.49 -27.79 -8.05
C VAL A 343 -24.71 -26.91 -8.34
N ALA A 344 -25.10 -26.77 -9.62
CA ALA A 344 -26.28 -26.00 -10.01
C ALA A 344 -27.57 -26.58 -9.42
N THR A 345 -27.70 -27.92 -9.39
CA THR A 345 -28.85 -28.60 -8.77
C THR A 345 -28.90 -28.33 -7.28
N LEU A 346 -27.79 -28.56 -6.57
CA LEU A 346 -27.71 -28.32 -5.11
C LEU A 346 -28.02 -26.87 -4.74
N LEU A 347 -27.50 -25.91 -5.51
CA LEU A 347 -27.82 -24.50 -5.30
C LEU A 347 -29.28 -24.19 -5.58
N SER A 348 -29.85 -24.71 -6.67
CA SER A 348 -31.27 -24.49 -6.99
C SER A 348 -32.19 -25.00 -5.87
N ASP A 349 -31.82 -26.09 -5.22
CA ASP A 349 -32.57 -26.67 -4.10
C ASP A 349 -32.42 -25.82 -2.83
N LYS A 350 -31.21 -25.32 -2.56
CA LYS A 350 -30.88 -24.59 -1.31
C LYS A 350 -31.19 -23.09 -1.34
N LEU A 351 -31.07 -22.44 -2.49
CA LEU A 351 -31.20 -20.98 -2.60
C LEU A 351 -32.52 -20.43 -2.04
N PRO A 352 -33.71 -21.02 -2.32
CA PRO A 352 -34.96 -20.48 -1.77
C PRO A 352 -34.99 -20.47 -0.23
N GLU A 353 -34.49 -21.53 0.40
CA GLU A 353 -34.35 -21.62 1.87
C GLU A 353 -33.32 -20.60 2.37
N TRP A 354 -32.15 -20.54 1.74
CA TRP A 354 -31.09 -19.62 2.13
C TRP A 354 -31.45 -18.15 1.94
N GLU A 355 -32.27 -17.81 0.94
CA GLU A 355 -32.82 -16.47 0.77
C GLU A 355 -33.83 -16.13 1.87
N ALA A 356 -34.67 -17.08 2.27
CA ALA A 356 -35.64 -16.89 3.36
C ALA A 356 -34.98 -16.77 4.74
N MET A 357 -33.89 -17.50 4.97
CA MET A 357 -33.13 -17.50 6.22
C MET A 357 -32.01 -16.46 6.28
N ASP A 358 -31.86 -15.65 5.23
CA ASP A 358 -30.77 -14.67 5.11
C ASP A 358 -29.37 -15.29 5.25
N ILE A 359 -29.14 -16.46 4.64
CA ILE A 359 -27.85 -17.18 4.66
C ILE A 359 -26.87 -16.66 3.59
N VAL A 360 -27.39 -16.21 2.45
CA VAL A 360 -26.59 -15.68 1.34
C VAL A 360 -26.82 -14.17 1.13
N PRO A 361 -25.80 -13.41 0.72
CA PRO A 361 -25.93 -11.97 0.52
C PRO A 361 -26.70 -11.63 -0.76
N ASN A 362 -27.92 -11.15 -0.57
CA ASN A 362 -28.83 -10.74 -1.64
C ASN A 362 -28.84 -9.22 -1.86
N GLU A 363 -27.97 -8.50 -1.16
CA GLU A 363 -27.79 -7.08 -1.38
C GLU A 363 -27.23 -6.82 -2.78
N ALA A 364 -27.83 -5.85 -3.48
CA ALA A 364 -27.32 -5.37 -4.76
C ALA A 364 -25.95 -4.71 -4.58
N TYR A 365 -25.07 -4.95 -5.53
CA TYR A 365 -23.83 -4.19 -5.66
C TYR A 365 -24.19 -2.74 -5.99
N PRO A 366 -23.63 -1.74 -5.27
CA PRO A 366 -24.06 -0.35 -5.39
C PRO A 366 -23.99 0.20 -6.82
N GLU A 367 -24.96 1.05 -7.19
CA GLU A 367 -24.95 1.70 -8.50
C GLU A 367 -23.97 2.87 -8.58
N ASN A 368 -23.92 3.66 -7.49
CA ASN A 368 -22.99 4.77 -7.31
C ASN A 368 -21.78 4.26 -6.53
N THR A 369 -20.76 3.81 -7.24
CA THR A 369 -19.57 3.17 -6.68
C THR A 369 -18.34 3.59 -7.46
N ASN A 370 -17.20 3.75 -6.78
CA ASN A 370 -15.93 4.07 -7.42
C ASN A 370 -15.38 2.90 -8.25
N ASP A 371 -15.92 1.68 -8.09
CA ASP A 371 -15.57 0.51 -8.88
C ASP A 371 -16.82 -0.17 -9.46
N ASP A 372 -17.18 0.15 -10.70
CA ASP A 372 -18.37 -0.38 -11.37
C ASP A 372 -18.12 -1.70 -12.12
N ARG A 373 -16.88 -2.20 -12.13
CA ARG A 373 -16.47 -3.41 -12.87
C ARG A 373 -17.31 -4.64 -12.51
N PRO A 374 -17.69 -4.90 -11.24
CA PRO A 374 -18.57 -6.03 -10.95
C PRO A 374 -19.88 -6.02 -11.75
N ARG A 375 -20.54 -4.85 -11.87
CA ARG A 375 -21.77 -4.72 -12.67
C ARG A 375 -21.50 -4.84 -14.16
N GLN A 376 -20.41 -4.25 -14.65
CA GLN A 376 -20.01 -4.35 -16.07
C GLN A 376 -19.82 -5.81 -16.52
N TYR A 377 -19.41 -6.68 -15.60
CA TYR A 377 -19.16 -8.10 -15.88
C TYR A 377 -20.19 -9.04 -15.24
N GLY A 378 -21.43 -8.58 -15.07
CA GLY A 378 -22.56 -9.46 -14.74
C GLY A 378 -22.62 -9.95 -13.30
N MET A 379 -22.09 -9.18 -12.35
CA MET A 379 -22.16 -9.45 -10.91
C MET A 379 -23.00 -8.38 -10.20
N PRO A 380 -24.34 -8.35 -10.40
CA PRO A 380 -25.23 -7.33 -9.82
C PRO A 380 -25.47 -7.49 -8.32
N LEU A 381 -25.21 -8.65 -7.73
CA LEU A 381 -25.34 -8.91 -6.29
C LEU A 381 -23.98 -9.28 -5.68
N TRP A 382 -23.81 -9.05 -4.37
CA TRP A 382 -22.57 -9.43 -3.68
C TRP A 382 -22.27 -10.94 -3.73
N ARG A 383 -23.30 -11.79 -3.73
CA ARG A 383 -23.13 -13.25 -3.93
C ARG A 383 -22.54 -13.62 -5.29
N ASP A 384 -22.69 -12.78 -6.30
CA ASP A 384 -22.20 -13.06 -7.66
C ASP A 384 -20.67 -12.91 -7.79
N MET A 385 -20.01 -12.36 -6.78
CA MET A 385 -18.54 -12.36 -6.68
C MET A 385 -17.94 -13.75 -6.45
N PHE A 386 -18.77 -14.77 -6.21
CA PHE A 386 -18.37 -16.15 -5.96
C PHE A 386 -18.93 -17.08 -7.04
N SER A 387 -18.12 -18.02 -7.53
CA SER A 387 -18.59 -19.08 -8.43
C SER A 387 -19.73 -19.88 -7.80
N PRO A 388 -20.62 -20.56 -8.56
CA PRO A 388 -21.67 -21.39 -7.98
C PRO A 388 -21.09 -22.39 -6.97
N ARG A 389 -19.91 -22.96 -7.27
CA ARG A 389 -19.24 -23.89 -6.34
C ARG A 389 -18.75 -23.18 -5.07
N GLN A 390 -18.17 -21.99 -5.20
CA GLN A 390 -17.74 -21.17 -4.06
C GLN A 390 -18.95 -20.70 -3.23
N LEU A 391 -20.03 -20.24 -3.87
CA LEU A 391 -21.26 -19.78 -3.22
C LEU A 391 -21.94 -20.90 -2.44
N LEU A 392 -22.01 -22.10 -3.02
CA LEU A 392 -22.52 -23.28 -2.32
C LEU A 392 -21.68 -23.58 -1.07
N ALA A 393 -20.34 -23.56 -1.19
CA ALA A 393 -19.46 -23.80 -0.07
C ALA A 393 -19.62 -22.75 1.05
N HIS A 394 -19.64 -21.46 0.69
CA HIS A 394 -19.79 -20.36 1.65
C HIS A 394 -21.19 -20.31 2.28
N GLY A 395 -22.24 -20.66 1.52
CA GLY A 395 -23.61 -20.76 2.02
C GLY A 395 -23.77 -21.90 3.04
N VAL A 396 -23.25 -23.09 2.74
CA VAL A 396 -23.19 -24.21 3.71
C VAL A 396 -22.38 -23.81 4.95
N ALA A 397 -21.29 -23.07 4.78
CA ALA A 397 -20.48 -22.59 5.90
C ALA A 397 -21.28 -21.67 6.85
N VAL A 398 -22.11 -20.79 6.31
CA VAL A 398 -23.01 -19.91 7.09
C VAL A 398 -24.15 -20.72 7.72
N GLU A 399 -24.77 -21.64 6.98
CA GLU A 399 -25.82 -22.52 7.50
C GLU A 399 -25.33 -23.30 8.73
N VAL A 400 -24.18 -23.98 8.64
CA VAL A 400 -23.58 -24.71 9.76
C VAL A 400 -23.24 -23.78 10.92
N PHE A 401 -22.72 -22.58 10.64
CA PHE A 401 -22.45 -21.59 11.68
C PHE A 401 -23.72 -21.23 12.46
N GLN A 402 -24.82 -20.94 11.75
CA GLN A 402 -26.10 -20.55 12.37
C GLN A 402 -26.71 -21.70 13.17
N GLU A 403 -26.68 -22.92 12.64
CA GLU A 403 -27.16 -24.11 13.33
C GLU A 403 -26.39 -24.38 14.62
N MET A 404 -25.04 -24.29 14.58
CA MET A 404 -24.22 -24.45 15.76
C MET A 404 -24.50 -23.38 16.81
N LEU A 405 -24.59 -22.11 16.38
CA LEU A 405 -24.88 -20.98 17.28
C LEU A 405 -26.25 -21.14 17.95
N GLU A 406 -27.28 -21.54 17.19
CA GLU A 406 -28.62 -21.75 17.73
C GLU A 406 -28.71 -23.00 18.62
N ALA A 407 -27.97 -24.07 18.30
CA ALA A 407 -27.87 -25.24 19.16
C ALA A 407 -27.28 -24.86 20.53
N ASP A 408 -26.18 -24.08 20.55
CA ASP A 408 -25.55 -23.60 21.77
C ASP A 408 -26.43 -22.60 22.54
N ARG A 409 -27.22 -21.79 21.83
CA ARG A 409 -28.22 -20.91 22.45
C ARG A 409 -29.33 -21.73 23.12
N SER A 410 -29.89 -22.71 22.41
CA SER A 410 -31.02 -23.53 22.85
C SER A 410 -30.67 -24.47 24.01
N ASN A 411 -29.44 -24.98 24.05
CA ASN A 411 -28.96 -25.87 25.12
C ASN A 411 -28.35 -25.11 26.33
N GLY A 412 -28.26 -23.77 26.25
CA GLY A 412 -27.72 -22.91 27.31
C GLY A 412 -26.19 -22.89 27.43
N SER A 413 -25.46 -23.42 26.44
CA SER A 413 -23.98 -23.40 26.42
C SER A 413 -23.40 -22.09 25.88
N LEU A 414 -24.21 -21.25 25.22
CA LEU A 414 -23.77 -19.97 24.64
C LEU A 414 -23.49 -18.92 25.72
N THR A 415 -22.33 -19.03 26.36
CA THR A 415 -21.76 -18.00 27.24
C THR A 415 -21.28 -16.79 26.45
N GLU A 416 -21.03 -15.66 27.13
CA GLU A 416 -20.45 -14.47 26.51
C GLU A 416 -19.12 -14.78 25.80
N VAL A 417 -18.23 -15.55 26.44
CA VAL A 417 -16.93 -15.94 25.88
C VAL A 417 -17.09 -16.81 24.63
N ARG A 418 -18.01 -17.78 24.69
CA ARG A 418 -18.31 -18.66 23.57
C ARG A 418 -18.95 -17.91 22.40
N ALA A 419 -19.81 -16.93 22.68
CA ALA A 419 -20.35 -16.04 21.67
C ALA A 419 -19.21 -15.27 20.96
N MET A 420 -18.23 -14.75 21.71
CA MET A 420 -17.05 -14.13 21.09
C MET A 420 -16.20 -15.11 20.30
N ALA A 421 -16.11 -16.38 20.69
CA ALA A 421 -15.45 -17.41 19.89
C ALA A 421 -16.12 -17.57 18.50
N TYR A 422 -17.45 -17.47 18.40
CA TYR A 422 -18.16 -17.44 17.12
C TYR A 422 -17.77 -16.24 16.25
N VAL A 423 -17.49 -15.07 16.85
CA VAL A 423 -16.96 -13.92 16.09
C VAL A 423 -15.63 -14.27 15.40
N TYR A 424 -14.74 -15.01 16.07
CA TYR A 424 -13.50 -15.47 15.44
C TYR A 424 -13.72 -16.54 14.37
N VAL A 425 -14.74 -17.40 14.51
CA VAL A 425 -15.12 -18.31 13.41
C VAL A 425 -15.57 -17.51 12.19
N ALA A 426 -16.39 -16.47 12.38
CA ALA A 426 -16.80 -15.57 11.32
C ALA A 426 -15.62 -14.84 10.64
N ILE A 427 -14.65 -14.35 11.42
CA ILE A 427 -13.39 -13.78 10.89
C ILE A 427 -12.60 -14.82 10.08
N GLY A 428 -12.57 -16.07 10.53
CA GLY A 428 -11.98 -17.18 9.78
C GLY A 428 -12.68 -17.40 8.43
N MET A 429 -14.01 -17.31 8.39
CA MET A 429 -14.78 -17.41 7.15
C MET A 429 -14.45 -16.26 6.18
N ASP A 430 -14.31 -15.02 6.66
CA ASP A 430 -13.93 -13.88 5.82
C ASP A 430 -12.52 -14.01 5.26
N LYS A 431 -11.57 -14.47 6.07
CA LYS A 431 -10.23 -14.83 5.60
C LYS A 431 -10.30 -15.85 4.45
N LEU A 432 -11.18 -16.84 4.56
CA LEU A 432 -11.36 -17.83 3.50
C LEU A 432 -11.96 -17.20 2.23
N ARG A 433 -12.97 -16.33 2.37
CA ARG A 433 -13.61 -15.61 1.25
C ARG A 433 -12.63 -14.74 0.48
N ASP A 434 -11.73 -14.05 1.17
CA ASP A 434 -10.67 -13.25 0.54
C ASP A 434 -9.76 -14.13 -0.35
N TYR A 435 -9.51 -15.38 0.04
CA TYR A 435 -8.74 -16.36 -0.73
C TYR A 435 -9.58 -17.32 -1.60
N ASN A 436 -10.89 -17.14 -1.67
CA ASN A 436 -11.80 -18.04 -2.38
C ASN A 436 -13.00 -17.27 -2.97
N SER A 437 -12.72 -16.41 -3.94
CA SER A 437 -13.70 -15.65 -4.73
C SER A 437 -13.37 -15.76 -6.23
N ARG A 438 -14.09 -15.04 -7.08
CA ARG A 438 -13.75 -14.89 -8.51
C ARG A 438 -12.64 -13.87 -8.79
N MET A 439 -12.18 -13.17 -7.75
CA MET A 439 -11.15 -12.12 -7.84
C MET A 439 -9.76 -12.63 -7.46
N THR A 440 -9.66 -13.88 -6.99
CA THR A 440 -8.40 -14.53 -6.67
C THR A 440 -7.66 -14.95 -7.94
N ARG A 441 -6.32 -14.92 -7.91
CA ARG A 441 -5.49 -15.27 -9.07
C ARG A 441 -4.36 -16.21 -8.71
N TRP A 442 -3.87 -16.94 -9.71
CA TRP A 442 -2.67 -17.76 -9.59
C TRP A 442 -1.40 -16.92 -9.79
N ILE A 443 -0.48 -16.93 -8.83
CA ILE A 443 0.84 -16.30 -8.96
C ILE A 443 1.80 -17.32 -9.55
N VAL A 444 1.92 -17.33 -10.87
CA VAL A 444 2.79 -18.27 -11.63
C VAL A 444 4.20 -18.40 -11.03
N ASN A 445 4.89 -17.29 -10.77
CA ASN A 445 6.28 -17.32 -10.30
C ASN A 445 6.46 -17.89 -8.88
N ARG A 446 5.39 -17.89 -8.06
CA ARG A 446 5.41 -18.42 -6.68
C ARG A 446 4.62 -19.71 -6.54
N GLU A 447 3.87 -20.07 -7.58
CA GLU A 447 2.94 -21.20 -7.62
C GLU A 447 2.01 -21.23 -6.38
N THR A 448 1.37 -20.09 -6.11
CA THR A 448 0.45 -19.91 -4.98
C THR A 448 -0.70 -18.98 -5.37
N LEU A 449 -1.78 -18.97 -4.57
CA LEU A 449 -2.92 -18.07 -4.78
C LEU A 449 -2.60 -16.66 -4.24
N ALA A 450 -3.06 -15.65 -4.96
CA ALA A 450 -3.24 -14.30 -4.43
C ALA A 450 -4.71 -14.12 -4.01
N ASN A 451 -4.92 -13.45 -2.88
CA ASN A 451 -6.23 -13.09 -2.36
C ASN A 451 -6.90 -11.98 -3.20
N THR A 452 -8.17 -11.73 -2.92
CA THR A 452 -9.03 -10.75 -3.61
C THR A 452 -8.45 -9.35 -3.47
N PHE A 453 -8.03 -9.00 -2.26
CA PHE A 453 -7.44 -7.70 -1.95
C PHE A 453 -5.91 -7.71 -2.01
N ASP A 454 -5.32 -8.44 -2.96
CA ASP A 454 -3.91 -8.24 -3.35
C ASP A 454 -3.68 -6.85 -3.98
N ARG A 455 -4.77 -6.16 -4.29
CA ARG A 455 -4.92 -4.74 -4.64
C ARG A 455 -6.10 -4.14 -3.86
N HIS A 456 -6.16 -2.82 -3.72
CA HIS A 456 -7.25 -2.12 -3.02
C HIS A 456 -8.47 -1.88 -3.93
N ASP A 457 -8.86 -2.87 -4.74
CA ASP A 457 -9.94 -2.76 -5.72
C ASP A 457 -10.55 -4.12 -6.13
N PHE A 458 -11.71 -4.14 -6.80
CA PHE A 458 -12.34 -5.36 -7.33
C PHE A 458 -11.90 -5.64 -8.77
N ALA A 459 -10.57 -5.59 -9.01
CA ALA A 459 -10.02 -5.80 -10.34
C ALA A 459 -10.47 -7.15 -10.95
N PHE A 460 -11.23 -7.06 -12.04
CA PHE A 460 -11.79 -8.21 -12.74
C PHE A 460 -10.71 -9.20 -13.21
N LYS A 461 -10.96 -10.50 -13.02
CA LYS A 461 -10.07 -11.58 -13.45
C LYS A 461 -10.72 -12.39 -14.56
N TRP A 462 -10.09 -12.36 -15.75
CA TRP A 462 -10.48 -13.17 -16.90
C TRP A 462 -10.32 -14.67 -16.63
N SER A 463 -9.27 -15.03 -15.89
CA SER A 463 -9.07 -16.34 -15.31
C SER A 463 -8.77 -16.21 -13.81
N TYR A 464 -9.39 -17.04 -13.00
CA TYR A 464 -9.32 -16.98 -11.54
C TYR A 464 -8.87 -18.33 -10.95
N ALA A 465 -8.41 -18.29 -9.70
CA ALA A 465 -7.90 -19.46 -9.00
C ALA A 465 -8.76 -19.76 -7.76
N GLU A 466 -9.38 -20.94 -7.72
CA GLU A 466 -10.17 -21.39 -6.59
C GLU A 466 -9.33 -22.30 -5.69
N MET A 467 -9.29 -22.00 -4.40
CA MET A 467 -8.68 -22.88 -3.39
C MET A 467 -9.47 -24.17 -3.22
N ALA A 468 -8.79 -25.31 -3.10
CA ALA A 468 -9.43 -26.57 -2.72
C ALA A 468 -9.81 -26.56 -1.23
N LEU A 469 -11.11 -26.46 -0.94
CA LEU A 469 -11.61 -26.15 0.42
C LEU A 469 -11.64 -27.34 1.39
N LEU A 470 -11.72 -28.57 0.90
CA LEU A 470 -11.94 -29.76 1.74
C LEU A 470 -10.65 -30.46 2.18
N ILE A 471 -9.49 -29.91 1.81
CA ILE A 471 -8.20 -30.54 2.09
C ILE A 471 -7.86 -30.36 3.57
N GLU A 472 -7.56 -31.46 4.25
CA GLU A 472 -7.12 -31.44 5.64
C GLU A 472 -5.86 -30.57 5.81
N GLY A 473 -5.92 -29.63 6.75
CA GLY A 473 -4.89 -28.61 7.00
C GLY A 473 -4.81 -27.49 5.95
N MET A 474 -5.75 -27.44 4.99
CA MET A 474 -5.96 -26.28 4.10
C MET A 474 -7.44 -25.88 4.08
N GLY A 475 -7.84 -24.93 3.22
CA GLY A 475 -9.24 -24.52 3.10
C GLY A 475 -9.82 -24.05 4.44
N PHE A 476 -10.91 -24.68 4.87
CA PHE A 476 -11.56 -24.40 6.16
C PHE A 476 -10.62 -24.58 7.36
N ASP A 477 -9.86 -25.68 7.40
CA ASP A 477 -8.93 -25.97 8.50
C ASP A 477 -7.85 -24.89 8.59
N TRP A 478 -7.26 -24.49 7.46
CA TRP A 478 -6.26 -23.43 7.44
C TRP A 478 -6.82 -22.10 7.95
N ALA A 479 -8.04 -21.75 7.55
CA ALA A 479 -8.67 -20.50 7.98
C ALA A 479 -8.87 -20.47 9.51
N ILE A 480 -9.28 -21.60 10.10
CA ILE A 480 -9.45 -21.74 11.55
C ILE A 480 -8.09 -21.76 12.26
N GLU A 481 -7.14 -22.57 11.80
CA GLU A 481 -5.79 -22.64 12.40
C GLU A 481 -5.06 -21.28 12.34
N ALA A 482 -5.13 -20.58 11.20
CA ALA A 482 -4.49 -19.28 11.03
C ALA A 482 -5.12 -18.20 11.92
N THR A 483 -6.44 -18.26 12.12
CA THR A 483 -7.17 -17.35 13.00
C THR A 483 -6.86 -17.66 14.47
N GLY A 484 -6.87 -18.92 14.89
CA GLY A 484 -6.47 -19.36 16.23
C GLY A 484 -5.01 -19.01 16.57
N LYS A 485 -4.09 -19.15 15.60
CA LYS A 485 -2.70 -18.70 15.76
C LYS A 485 -2.62 -17.19 15.99
N SER A 486 -3.42 -16.41 15.26
CA SER A 486 -3.46 -14.95 15.42
C SER A 486 -4.05 -14.57 16.77
N LEU A 487 -5.17 -15.17 17.17
CA LEU A 487 -5.79 -14.99 18.49
C LEU A 487 -4.83 -15.32 19.64
N ARG A 488 -4.13 -16.45 19.56
CA ARG A 488 -3.13 -16.86 20.57
C ARG A 488 -2.02 -15.83 20.72
N GLU A 489 -1.53 -15.29 19.62
CA GLU A 489 -0.49 -14.26 19.63
C GLU A 489 -1.02 -12.93 20.19
N LEU A 490 -2.25 -12.53 19.82
CA LEU A 490 -2.90 -11.35 20.39
C LEU A 490 -3.10 -11.48 21.90
N ILE A 491 -3.61 -12.62 22.39
CA ILE A 491 -3.70 -12.89 23.84
C ILE A 491 -2.31 -12.82 24.50
N GLY A 492 -1.27 -13.32 23.83
CA GLY A 492 0.11 -13.19 24.32
C GLY A 492 0.64 -11.75 24.34
N MET A 493 0.03 -10.83 23.58
CA MET A 493 0.41 -9.41 23.53
C MET A 493 -0.44 -8.53 24.46
N VAL A 494 -1.73 -8.82 24.65
CA VAL A 494 -2.67 -7.95 25.39
C VAL A 494 -3.45 -8.64 26.51
N GLY A 495 -3.40 -9.96 26.63
CA GLY A 495 -4.22 -10.70 27.60
C GLY A 495 -3.72 -10.61 29.05
N ALA A 496 -4.66 -10.47 29.99
CA ALA A 496 -4.41 -10.31 31.43
C ALA A 496 -3.84 -11.55 32.16
N ASN A 497 -3.79 -12.72 31.51
CA ASN A 497 -3.37 -13.99 32.11
C ASN A 497 -2.43 -14.75 31.17
N LYS A 498 -1.13 -14.45 31.23
CA LYS A 498 -0.11 -15.31 30.61
C LYS A 498 0.04 -16.54 31.51
N ARG A 499 -0.35 -17.70 30.95
CA ARG A 499 -0.14 -19.09 31.38
C ARG A 499 0.06 -19.33 32.89
N GLY A 500 -0.72 -20.24 33.46
CA GLY A 500 -0.49 -20.80 34.80
C GLY A 500 0.82 -21.60 34.98
N ASP A 501 1.93 -21.19 34.35
CA ASP A 501 3.28 -21.58 34.72
C ASP A 501 3.80 -20.60 35.76
N MET A 502 4.41 -21.15 36.82
CA MET A 502 4.81 -20.49 38.07
C MET A 502 5.87 -19.37 37.92
N LEU A 503 6.25 -18.99 36.68
CA LEU A 503 7.37 -18.10 36.34
C LEU A 503 7.04 -16.97 35.35
N ASP A 504 5.81 -16.89 34.82
CA ASP A 504 5.42 -15.74 34.00
C ASP A 504 5.03 -14.57 34.92
N ALA A 505 5.91 -13.56 35.02
CA ALA A 505 5.62 -12.32 35.71
C ALA A 505 4.30 -11.73 35.16
N VAL A 506 3.33 -11.57 36.06
CA VAL A 506 2.02 -10.97 35.78
C VAL A 506 2.24 -9.52 35.33
N GLN A 507 2.31 -9.26 34.03
CA GLN A 507 2.12 -7.90 33.51
C GLN A 507 0.66 -7.54 33.76
N LYS A 508 0.40 -6.83 34.86
CA LYS A 508 -0.90 -6.24 35.11
C LYS A 508 -1.05 -5.04 34.17
N VAL A 509 -1.71 -5.24 33.02
CA VAL A 509 -2.07 -4.12 32.14
C VAL A 509 -3.11 -3.29 32.89
N THR A 510 -2.75 -2.06 33.28
CA THR A 510 -3.57 -1.16 34.10
C THR A 510 -4.57 -0.34 33.27
N GLY A 511 -4.25 -0.09 32.00
CA GLY A 511 -5.11 0.65 31.06
C GLY A 511 -6.40 -0.08 30.66
N THR A 512 -7.38 0.70 30.20
CA THR A 512 -8.65 0.19 29.67
C THR A 512 -8.71 0.28 28.15
N ILE A 513 -9.56 -0.51 27.49
CA ILE A 513 -9.84 -0.39 26.05
C ILE A 513 -11.34 -0.24 25.84
N ALA A 514 -11.74 0.78 25.07
CA ALA A 514 -13.11 0.98 24.63
C ALA A 514 -13.14 1.17 23.11
N VAL A 515 -13.80 0.24 22.40
CA VAL A 515 -14.01 0.36 20.95
C VAL A 515 -15.46 0.74 20.67
N THR A 516 -15.66 1.83 19.93
CA THR A 516 -16.98 2.32 19.49
C THR A 516 -17.11 2.32 17.97
N ASN A 517 -18.36 2.22 17.49
CA ASN A 517 -18.69 2.34 16.08
C ASN A 517 -19.51 3.62 15.85
N GLY A 518 -18.93 4.59 15.16
CA GLY A 518 -19.53 5.91 14.99
C GLY A 518 -18.64 6.88 14.21
N SER A 519 -19.19 8.05 13.86
CA SER A 519 -18.43 9.07 13.15
C SER A 519 -17.37 9.71 14.04
N GLY A 520 -16.12 9.79 13.57
CA GLY A 520 -15.05 10.53 14.26
C GLY A 520 -15.31 12.04 14.35
N ALA A 521 -16.28 12.57 13.58
CA ALA A 521 -16.72 13.96 13.68
C ALA A 521 -17.75 14.20 14.80
N SER A 522 -18.22 13.14 15.48
CA SER A 522 -19.12 13.26 16.63
C SER A 522 -19.01 12.04 17.55
N MET A 523 -18.38 12.24 18.70
CA MET A 523 -18.12 11.24 19.74
C MET A 523 -18.72 11.70 21.08
N PRO A 524 -20.06 11.81 21.20
CA PRO A 524 -20.74 12.35 22.40
C PRO A 524 -20.53 11.49 23.66
N HIS A 525 -20.09 10.25 23.49
CA HIS A 525 -19.76 9.34 24.58
C HIS A 525 -18.38 9.65 25.22
N ILE A 526 -17.56 10.51 24.59
CA ILE A 526 -16.29 11.00 25.12
C ILE A 526 -16.50 12.42 25.66
N ALA A 527 -16.13 12.62 26.92
CA ALA A 527 -16.28 13.91 27.59
C ALA A 527 -15.37 14.99 27.01
N ASP A 528 -15.74 16.26 27.20
CA ASP A 528 -14.89 17.41 26.86
C ASP A 528 -13.57 17.33 27.66
N ARG A 529 -12.46 17.66 26.99
CA ARG A 529 -11.13 17.77 27.62
C ARG A 529 -10.74 16.57 28.49
N SER A 530 -11.08 15.35 28.07
CA SER A 530 -10.79 14.12 28.83
C SER A 530 -9.59 13.32 28.29
N VAL A 531 -9.14 13.60 27.06
CA VAL A 531 -8.09 12.84 26.37
C VAL A 531 -6.73 13.55 26.48
N ASP A 532 -5.67 12.79 26.78
CA ASP A 532 -4.29 13.31 26.88
C ASP A 532 -3.61 13.43 25.52
N ALA A 533 -3.79 12.42 24.67
CA ALA A 533 -3.25 12.40 23.32
C ALA A 533 -4.26 11.87 22.31
N VAL A 534 -4.44 12.58 21.20
CA VAL A 534 -5.09 12.02 20.01
C VAL A 534 -3.99 11.54 19.08
N VAL A 535 -3.97 10.26 18.72
CA VAL A 535 -3.02 9.73 17.74
C VAL A 535 -3.83 9.05 16.66
N MET A 536 -3.66 9.46 15.41
CA MET A 536 -4.56 9.04 14.34
C MET A 536 -3.89 8.88 12.98
N ASP A 537 -4.43 7.96 12.19
CA ASP A 537 -4.10 7.71 10.78
C ASP A 537 -5.36 7.90 9.91
N PRO A 538 -5.73 9.15 9.56
CA PRO A 538 -6.98 9.41 8.86
C PRO A 538 -7.01 8.84 7.42
N PRO A 539 -8.21 8.66 6.84
CA PRO A 539 -8.35 8.34 5.42
C PRO A 539 -7.67 9.38 4.50
N TYR A 540 -7.10 8.91 3.39
CA TYR A 540 -6.33 9.75 2.46
C TYR A 540 -7.09 10.11 1.19
N GLY A 541 -8.04 11.06 1.29
CA GLY A 541 -8.77 11.56 0.13
C GLY A 541 -9.36 10.42 -0.71
N ALA A 542 -8.93 10.28 -1.97
CA ALA A 542 -9.45 9.28 -2.92
C ALA A 542 -8.60 8.00 -3.00
N ASN A 543 -7.69 7.74 -2.06
CA ASN A 543 -6.75 6.62 -2.14
C ASN A 543 -7.42 5.24 -1.96
N VAL A 544 -8.33 5.13 -0.99
CA VAL A 544 -9.07 3.90 -0.67
C VAL A 544 -10.49 4.29 -0.27
N MET A 545 -11.49 3.60 -0.83
CA MET A 545 -12.90 3.74 -0.46
C MET A 545 -13.27 2.61 0.50
N TYR A 546 -13.01 2.78 1.80
CA TYR A 546 -13.08 1.68 2.78
C TYR A 546 -14.49 1.12 2.90
N ALA A 547 -15.51 1.98 2.94
CA ALA A 547 -16.90 1.57 3.02
C ALA A 547 -17.33 0.71 1.81
N GLU A 548 -16.88 1.03 0.59
CA GLU A 548 -17.18 0.24 -0.62
C GLU A 548 -16.48 -1.12 -0.62
N LEU A 549 -15.19 -1.16 -0.24
CA LEU A 549 -14.44 -2.43 -0.22
C LEU A 549 -14.88 -3.34 0.93
N SER A 550 -15.18 -2.76 2.10
CA SER A 550 -15.61 -3.50 3.29
C SER A 550 -16.95 -4.21 3.12
N ASP A 551 -17.80 -3.74 2.20
CA ASP A 551 -19.10 -4.37 1.93
C ASP A 551 -18.94 -5.83 1.47
N PHE A 552 -17.82 -6.18 0.83
CA PHE A 552 -17.47 -7.56 0.48
C PHE A 552 -17.51 -8.49 1.70
N PHE A 553 -17.13 -8.00 2.89
CA PHE A 553 -17.17 -8.73 4.15
C PHE A 553 -18.44 -8.43 4.94
N TYR A 554 -18.85 -7.17 5.01
CA TYR A 554 -19.99 -6.70 5.82
C TYR A 554 -21.26 -7.51 5.56
N VAL A 555 -21.57 -7.78 4.29
CA VAL A 555 -22.77 -8.54 3.92
C VAL A 555 -22.74 -9.97 4.46
N TRP A 556 -21.57 -10.60 4.51
CA TRP A 556 -21.45 -11.94 5.08
C TRP A 556 -21.40 -11.90 6.61
N LEU A 557 -20.68 -10.95 7.20
CA LEU A 557 -20.58 -10.78 8.64
C LEU A 557 -21.93 -10.53 9.30
N LYS A 558 -22.83 -9.79 8.64
CA LYS A 558 -24.21 -9.59 9.11
C LYS A 558 -24.93 -10.92 9.39
N ARG A 559 -24.62 -11.97 8.62
CA ARG A 559 -25.24 -13.30 8.67
C ARG A 559 -24.51 -14.28 9.59
N THR A 560 -23.40 -13.83 10.18
CA THR A 560 -22.56 -14.60 11.11
C THR A 560 -22.27 -13.80 12.38
N ALA A 561 -21.23 -12.97 12.40
CA ALA A 561 -20.87 -12.12 13.54
C ALA A 561 -22.03 -11.21 13.98
N GLY A 562 -22.85 -10.70 13.05
CA GLY A 562 -24.03 -9.89 13.35
C GLY A 562 -25.14 -10.60 14.11
N LEU A 563 -25.11 -11.94 14.19
CA LEU A 563 -26.00 -12.71 15.07
C LEU A 563 -25.54 -12.72 16.53
N VAL A 564 -24.30 -12.28 16.78
CA VAL A 564 -23.66 -12.20 18.10
C VAL A 564 -23.49 -10.75 18.56
N VAL A 565 -23.08 -9.87 17.66
CA VAL A 565 -22.87 -8.42 17.88
C VAL A 565 -23.76 -7.60 16.93
N PRO A 566 -25.10 -7.69 17.07
CA PRO A 566 -26.05 -7.09 16.13
C PRO A 566 -25.94 -5.56 16.03
N GLU A 567 -25.41 -4.90 17.06
CA GLU A 567 -25.23 -3.45 17.10
C GLU A 567 -24.33 -2.90 15.98
N LEU A 568 -23.38 -3.71 15.48
CA LEU A 568 -22.49 -3.32 14.37
C LEU A 568 -23.13 -3.53 13.00
N PHE A 569 -24.19 -4.34 12.88
CA PHE A 569 -24.73 -4.81 11.60
C PHE A 569 -26.18 -4.35 11.36
N THR A 570 -26.49 -3.12 11.78
CA THR A 570 -27.85 -2.55 11.71
C THR A 570 -28.22 -1.98 10.34
N ARG A 571 -27.23 -1.60 9.52
CA ARG A 571 -27.45 -1.02 8.19
C ARG A 571 -27.49 -2.08 7.09
N ARG A 572 -28.05 -1.72 5.93
CA ARG A 572 -28.03 -2.60 4.74
C ARG A 572 -26.61 -2.80 4.20
N LEU A 573 -25.82 -1.72 4.15
CA LEU A 573 -24.41 -1.68 3.74
C LEU A 573 -23.67 -0.67 4.62
N ALA A 574 -22.33 -0.66 4.57
CA ALA A 574 -21.51 0.31 5.29
C ALA A 574 -21.84 1.76 4.90
N ASP A 575 -21.62 2.70 5.82
CA ASP A 575 -21.88 4.14 5.62
C ASP A 575 -20.87 4.75 4.63
N LYS A 576 -21.33 5.06 3.42
CA LYS A 576 -20.53 5.75 2.40
C LYS A 576 -20.69 7.27 2.51
N GLU A 577 -21.84 7.74 3.01
CA GLU A 577 -22.17 9.18 3.04
C GLU A 577 -21.35 9.90 4.12
N SER A 578 -21.20 9.30 5.30
CA SER A 578 -20.45 9.92 6.40
C SER A 578 -18.95 9.65 6.34
N GLU A 579 -18.49 8.81 5.40
CA GLU A 579 -17.07 8.45 5.26
C GLU A 579 -16.24 9.65 4.81
N ALA A 580 -15.13 9.92 5.51
CA ALA A 580 -14.21 11.01 5.20
C ALA A 580 -13.26 10.63 4.05
N VAL A 581 -13.80 10.35 2.86
CA VAL A 581 -13.03 10.07 1.63
C VAL A 581 -13.48 10.98 0.50
N ALA A 582 -12.59 11.25 -0.46
CA ALA A 582 -12.90 12.06 -1.65
C ALA A 582 -13.52 11.19 -2.74
N ASN A 583 -14.77 10.74 -2.52
CA ASN A 583 -15.49 9.88 -3.47
C ASN A 583 -16.23 10.70 -4.54
N LYS A 584 -15.76 10.61 -5.79
CA LYS A 584 -16.34 11.37 -6.91
C LYS A 584 -17.73 10.89 -7.32
N THR A 585 -18.08 9.65 -6.99
CA THR A 585 -19.33 9.02 -7.42
C THR A 585 -20.55 9.59 -6.69
N HIS A 586 -20.40 10.09 -5.46
CA HIS A 586 -21.47 10.80 -4.74
C HIS A 586 -21.94 12.06 -5.48
N PHE A 587 -21.06 12.64 -6.30
CA PHE A 587 -21.33 13.84 -7.08
C PHE A 587 -21.46 13.54 -8.58
N GLN A 588 -21.71 12.28 -8.96
CA GLN A 588 -21.88 11.90 -10.36
C GLN A 588 -23.04 12.68 -11.01
N GLY A 589 -22.82 13.13 -12.25
CA GLY A 589 -23.78 13.99 -12.96
C GLY A 589 -23.73 15.46 -12.57
N GLN A 590 -23.02 15.83 -11.49
CA GLN A 590 -22.80 17.22 -11.11
C GLN A 590 -21.54 17.79 -11.77
N LYS A 591 -21.63 19.05 -12.23
CA LYS A 591 -20.49 19.74 -12.84
C LYS A 591 -19.42 19.99 -11.78
N GLY A 592 -18.20 19.49 -12.00
CA GLY A 592 -17.10 19.64 -11.06
C GLY A 592 -17.08 18.60 -9.93
N ALA A 593 -17.66 17.42 -10.12
CA ALA A 593 -17.72 16.32 -9.14
C ALA A 593 -16.40 16.05 -8.36
N ALA A 594 -15.25 16.10 -9.03
CA ALA A 594 -13.95 15.93 -8.36
C ALA A 594 -13.64 17.02 -7.34
N LYS A 595 -14.01 18.28 -7.63
CA LYS A 595 -13.82 19.41 -6.72
C LYS A 595 -14.80 19.32 -5.54
N LEU A 596 -16.05 18.95 -5.81
CA LEU A 596 -17.06 18.74 -4.78
C LEU A 596 -16.67 17.61 -3.82
N ALA A 597 -16.16 16.48 -4.35
CA ALA A 597 -15.65 15.38 -3.53
C ALA A 597 -14.47 15.77 -2.64
N ASN A 598 -13.54 16.59 -3.16
CA ASN A 598 -12.43 17.10 -2.36
C ASN A 598 -12.90 18.06 -1.26
N ARG A 599 -13.91 18.89 -1.53
CA ARG A 599 -14.50 19.79 -0.54
C ARG A 599 -15.26 19.01 0.54
N ASP A 600 -16.07 18.04 0.15
CA ASP A 600 -16.78 17.15 1.09
C ASP A 600 -15.80 16.42 2.02
N TYR A 601 -14.70 15.91 1.47
CA TYR A 601 -13.60 15.35 2.26
C TYR A 601 -12.99 16.36 3.24
N GLN A 602 -12.71 17.59 2.81
CA GLN A 602 -12.19 18.67 3.67
C GLN A 602 -13.15 18.99 4.82
N ASP A 603 -14.44 19.16 4.52
CA ASP A 603 -15.47 19.49 5.50
C ASP A 603 -15.61 18.38 6.56
N LYS A 604 -15.58 17.10 6.14
CA LYS A 604 -15.61 15.95 7.06
C LYS A 604 -14.35 15.84 7.92
N MET A 605 -13.16 16.04 7.33
CA MET A 605 -11.90 16.05 8.08
C MET A 605 -11.84 17.20 9.09
N ALA A 606 -12.31 18.39 8.71
CA ALA A 606 -12.43 19.53 9.62
C ALA A 606 -13.38 19.21 10.79
N GLY A 607 -14.50 18.52 10.53
CA GLY A 607 -15.40 18.02 11.58
C GLY A 607 -14.71 17.04 12.54
N ILE A 608 -13.93 16.09 12.03
CA ILE A 608 -13.13 15.16 12.85
C ILE A 608 -12.13 15.92 13.72
N PHE A 609 -11.38 16.88 13.15
CA PHE A 609 -10.42 17.66 13.92
C PHE A 609 -11.09 18.56 14.95
N ALA A 610 -12.23 19.18 14.64
CA ALA A 610 -13.00 19.96 15.61
C ALA A 610 -13.47 19.09 16.80
N GLU A 611 -13.87 17.86 16.53
CA GLU A 611 -14.24 16.92 17.60
C GLU A 611 -13.02 16.48 18.41
N CYS A 612 -11.88 16.23 17.77
CA CYS A 612 -10.60 15.99 18.45
C CYS A 612 -10.24 17.18 19.36
N ARG A 613 -10.45 18.42 18.90
CA ARG A 613 -10.20 19.64 19.68
C ARG A 613 -11.10 19.75 20.91
N ARG A 614 -12.34 19.26 20.85
CA ARG A 614 -13.30 19.23 21.98
C ARG A 614 -12.85 18.25 23.06
N VAL A 615 -12.48 17.03 22.68
CA VAL A 615 -12.14 15.95 23.63
C VAL A 615 -10.73 16.05 24.19
N LEU A 616 -9.81 16.71 23.48
CA LEU A 616 -8.42 16.87 23.90
C LEU A 616 -8.30 17.86 25.08
N LYS A 617 -7.52 17.49 26.10
CA LYS A 617 -7.16 18.37 27.22
C LYS A 617 -6.45 19.64 26.72
N ASP A 618 -6.49 20.71 27.50
CA ASP A 618 -5.85 21.99 27.14
C ASP A 618 -4.33 21.86 26.95
N ASP A 619 -3.67 20.97 27.71
CA ASP A 619 -2.25 20.62 27.56
C ASP A 619 -2.03 19.29 26.81
N GLY A 620 -3.07 18.81 26.11
CA GLY A 620 -3.02 17.61 25.29
C GLY A 620 -2.31 17.84 23.95
N ILE A 621 -2.01 16.74 23.26
CA ILE A 621 -1.33 16.77 21.97
C ILE A 621 -2.08 15.91 20.95
N MET A 622 -2.02 16.30 19.67
CA MET A 622 -2.55 15.49 18.59
C MET A 622 -1.44 15.14 17.61
N THR A 623 -1.25 13.86 17.33
CA THR A 623 -0.28 13.36 16.35
C THR A 623 -1.02 12.74 15.18
N VAL A 624 -0.93 13.39 14.01
CA VAL A 624 -1.58 12.94 12.77
C VAL A 624 -0.53 12.30 11.87
N MET A 625 -0.74 11.03 11.49
CA MET A 625 0.08 10.35 10.50
C MET A 625 -0.48 10.66 9.11
N PHE A 626 0.33 11.25 8.22
CA PHE A 626 -0.13 11.60 6.89
C PHE A 626 0.98 11.56 5.85
N THR A 627 0.68 11.00 4.68
CA THR A 627 1.49 11.18 3.46
C THR A 627 0.61 11.19 2.22
N HIS A 628 0.81 12.21 1.39
CA HIS A 628 0.25 12.27 0.05
C HIS A 628 1.23 12.93 -0.92
N LYS A 629 1.25 12.50 -2.18
CA LYS A 629 2.12 13.14 -3.20
C LYS A 629 1.55 14.47 -3.70
N ASP A 630 0.23 14.58 -3.72
CA ASP A 630 -0.44 15.81 -4.15
C ASP A 630 -0.36 16.88 -3.06
N THR A 631 0.18 18.06 -3.40
CA THR A 631 0.18 19.25 -2.54
C THR A 631 -1.23 19.69 -2.19
N GLY A 632 -2.22 19.46 -3.07
CA GLY A 632 -3.61 19.79 -2.78
C GLY A 632 -4.16 19.04 -1.55
N ALA A 633 -3.70 17.81 -1.30
CA ALA A 633 -4.09 17.06 -0.12
C ALA A 633 -3.40 17.57 1.16
N TRP A 634 -2.15 18.05 1.05
CA TRP A 634 -1.46 18.73 2.15
C TRP A 634 -2.10 20.08 2.49
N ASP A 635 -2.48 20.85 1.47
CA ASP A 635 -3.21 22.12 1.61
C ASP A 635 -4.54 21.89 2.33
N ALA A 636 -5.33 20.90 1.87
CA ALA A 636 -6.58 20.48 2.49
C ALA A 636 -6.42 20.11 3.98
N LEU A 637 -5.44 19.26 4.29
CA LEU A 637 -5.19 18.80 5.66
C LEU A 637 -4.76 19.95 6.58
N ALA A 638 -3.77 20.74 6.15
CA ALA A 638 -3.23 21.84 6.94
C ALA A 638 -4.31 22.91 7.19
N MET A 639 -5.10 23.26 6.17
CA MET A 639 -6.23 24.18 6.32
C MET A 639 -7.25 23.64 7.32
N SER A 640 -7.62 22.35 7.22
CA SER A 640 -8.58 21.73 8.14
C SER A 640 -8.10 21.75 9.59
N LEU A 641 -6.80 21.48 9.82
CA LEU A 641 -6.18 21.56 11.16
C LEU A 641 -6.22 22.98 11.73
N MET A 642 -5.83 23.97 10.94
CA MET A 642 -5.80 25.37 11.39
C MET A 642 -7.20 25.93 11.63
N HIS A 643 -8.19 25.60 10.77
CA HIS A 643 -9.59 25.96 10.98
C HIS A 643 -10.20 25.30 12.22
N ALA A 644 -9.78 24.08 12.55
CA ALA A 644 -10.16 23.41 13.80
C ALA A 644 -9.44 23.97 15.04
N GLY A 645 -8.59 25.00 14.88
CA GLY A 645 -7.91 25.67 15.99
C GLY A 645 -6.63 24.98 16.46
N PHE A 646 -5.95 24.23 15.57
CA PHE A 646 -4.63 23.66 15.87
C PHE A 646 -3.48 24.50 15.30
N VAL A 647 -2.31 24.33 15.93
CA VAL A 647 -1.01 24.77 15.44
C VAL A 647 -0.09 23.55 15.33
N ILE A 648 0.70 23.46 14.26
CA ILE A 648 1.69 22.40 14.07
C ILE A 648 2.96 22.83 14.81
N THR A 649 3.47 21.95 15.68
CA THR A 649 4.58 22.22 16.60
C THR A 649 5.83 21.41 16.30
N ALA A 650 5.69 20.29 15.61
CA ALA A 650 6.81 19.49 15.11
C ALA A 650 6.34 18.58 13.96
N SER A 651 7.31 18.03 13.23
CA SER A 651 7.06 17.06 12.18
C SER A 651 8.20 16.05 12.00
N TRP A 652 7.83 14.79 11.75
CA TRP A 652 8.78 13.69 11.65
C TRP A 652 8.50 12.78 10.46
N PRO A 653 9.42 12.68 9.48
CA PRO A 653 9.33 11.71 8.40
C PRO A 653 9.79 10.32 8.89
N VAL A 654 8.95 9.29 8.73
CA VAL A 654 9.27 7.91 9.11
C VAL A 654 9.05 7.00 7.92
N ASN A 655 10.07 6.23 7.52
CA ASN A 655 9.93 5.23 6.45
C ASN A 655 9.03 4.08 6.90
N THR A 656 7.79 4.01 6.42
CA THR A 656 6.81 2.99 6.84
C THR A 656 6.46 1.99 5.74
N GLU A 657 6.79 2.25 4.48
CA GLU A 657 6.44 1.38 3.34
C GLU A 657 7.57 0.42 2.94
N ALA A 658 7.20 -0.78 2.47
CA ALA A 658 8.17 -1.75 1.97
C ALA A 658 8.60 -1.36 0.54
N SER A 659 9.91 -1.29 0.30
CA SER A 659 10.53 -0.95 -1.00
C SER A 659 10.28 -1.97 -2.13
N GLY A 660 9.39 -2.95 -1.94
CA GLY A 660 9.23 -4.13 -2.79
C GLY A 660 7.83 -4.34 -3.40
N SER A 661 6.97 -3.32 -3.46
CA SER A 661 5.69 -3.46 -4.17
C SER A 661 5.95 -3.67 -5.67
N LEU A 662 5.69 -4.89 -6.16
CA LEU A 662 5.98 -5.36 -7.51
C LEU A 662 5.29 -4.56 -8.64
N HIS A 663 4.33 -3.69 -8.31
CA HIS A 663 3.71 -2.77 -9.26
C HIS A 663 4.43 -1.41 -9.38
N ILE A 664 5.49 -1.19 -8.60
CA ILE A 664 6.12 0.12 -8.35
C ILE A 664 7.61 0.09 -8.75
N LYS A 665 8.09 -0.94 -9.48
CA LYS A 665 9.50 -1.00 -9.90
C LYS A 665 9.88 0.10 -10.91
N ASP A 666 8.90 0.68 -11.60
CA ASP A 666 9.10 1.72 -12.63
C ASP A 666 8.59 3.12 -12.23
N LYS A 667 8.06 3.31 -11.01
CA LYS A 667 7.52 4.58 -10.53
C LYS A 667 8.02 4.90 -9.13
N ALA A 668 8.75 6.01 -8.97
CA ALA A 668 9.15 6.52 -7.65
C ALA A 668 7.91 6.79 -6.76
N ALA A 669 7.63 5.88 -5.82
CA ALA A 669 6.61 6.07 -4.79
C ALA A 669 7.22 6.69 -3.52
N ALA A 670 6.42 7.50 -2.82
CA ALA A 670 6.80 8.02 -1.51
C ALA A 670 6.74 6.86 -0.52
N ASN A 671 7.82 6.62 0.22
CA ASN A 671 7.93 5.51 1.17
C ASN A 671 7.81 5.97 2.63
N SER A 672 7.84 7.28 2.87
CA SER A 672 7.76 7.90 4.20
C SER A 672 6.33 8.30 4.57
N THR A 673 5.93 8.05 5.83
CA THR A 673 4.78 8.67 6.51
C THR A 673 5.27 9.87 7.31
N ILE A 674 4.60 11.03 7.25
CA ILE A 674 4.97 12.18 8.08
C ILE A 674 4.05 12.23 9.30
N PHE A 675 4.64 12.32 10.48
CA PHE A 675 3.91 12.58 11.72
C PHE A 675 3.84 14.09 11.92
N LEU A 676 2.65 14.65 11.90
CA LEU A 676 2.38 16.05 12.22
C LEU A 676 1.95 16.15 13.68
N VAL A 677 2.73 16.86 14.47
CA VAL A 677 2.45 17.08 15.89
C VAL A 677 1.73 18.40 16.04
N CYS A 678 0.54 18.38 16.62
CA CYS A 678 -0.40 19.48 16.68
C CYS A 678 -0.78 19.80 18.13
N ARG A 679 -0.88 21.09 18.45
CA ARG A 679 -1.37 21.59 19.73
C ARG A 679 -2.61 22.46 19.52
N PRO A 680 -3.54 22.51 20.49
CA PRO A 680 -4.53 23.57 20.54
C PRO A 680 -3.84 24.94 20.46
N ARG A 681 -4.32 25.82 19.59
CA ARG A 681 -3.85 27.20 19.52
C ARG A 681 -4.26 27.93 20.80
N ILE A 682 -3.33 28.70 21.36
CA ILE A 682 -3.61 29.69 22.40
C ILE A 682 -3.84 31.01 21.65
N ASP A 683 -4.97 31.68 21.91
CA ASP A 683 -5.27 32.97 21.27
C ASP A 683 -4.25 34.02 21.73
N GLU A 684 -3.24 34.27 20.89
CA GLU A 684 -2.40 35.45 20.94
C GLU A 684 -3.04 36.48 19.99
N GLY A 685 -3.31 37.69 20.47
CA GLY A 685 -4.27 38.65 19.89
C GLY A 685 -4.06 39.06 18.41
N ASP A 686 -5.01 39.86 17.91
CA ASP A 686 -5.22 40.29 16.51
C ASP A 686 -4.08 41.14 15.87
N GLU A 687 -2.82 40.73 15.94
CA GLU A 687 -1.78 41.30 15.08
C GLU A 687 -1.77 40.57 13.73
N ALA A 688 -1.97 41.34 12.64
CA ALA A 688 -1.96 40.79 11.29
C ALA A 688 -0.53 40.35 10.90
N ASN A 689 -0.34 39.06 10.66
CA ASN A 689 0.91 38.53 10.14
C ASN A 689 0.93 38.59 8.61
N TYR A 690 2.04 39.05 8.03
CA TYR A 690 2.24 39.12 6.57
C TYR A 690 3.06 37.94 6.05
N TRP A 691 2.66 37.37 4.91
CA TRP A 691 3.39 36.26 4.27
C TRP A 691 4.84 36.62 3.95
N GLU A 692 5.09 37.86 3.53
CA GLU A 692 6.42 38.34 3.17
C GLU A 692 7.41 38.29 4.35
N ASP A 693 6.94 38.42 5.59
CA ASP A 693 7.76 38.32 6.79
C ASP A 693 7.94 36.85 7.24
N VAL A 694 6.98 35.98 6.91
CA VAL A 694 6.96 34.57 7.32
C VAL A 694 7.69 33.65 6.31
N GLU A 695 7.69 33.99 5.02
CA GLU A 695 8.36 33.20 3.97
C GLU A 695 9.85 32.92 4.28
N PRO A 696 10.65 33.91 4.74
CA PRO A 696 12.04 33.66 5.15
C PRO A 696 12.17 32.73 6.36
N LEU A 697 11.21 32.80 7.30
CA LEU A 697 11.18 31.92 8.48
C LEU A 697 10.89 30.47 8.09
N VAL A 698 9.97 30.26 7.13
CA VAL A 698 9.69 28.95 6.53
C VAL A 698 10.95 28.37 5.88
N ALA A 699 11.64 29.16 5.06
CA ALA A 699 12.89 28.72 4.42
C ALA A 699 13.95 28.35 5.46
N LYS A 700 14.13 29.18 6.50
CA LYS A 700 15.07 28.90 7.59
C LYS A 700 14.75 27.60 8.33
N ALA A 701 13.48 27.39 8.72
CA ALA A 701 13.05 26.18 9.43
C ALA A 701 13.29 24.91 8.61
N VAL A 702 13.06 24.99 7.30
CA VAL A 702 13.36 23.90 6.36
C VAL A 702 14.87 23.65 6.29
N ARG A 703 15.70 24.68 6.12
CA ARG A 703 17.16 24.57 6.05
C ARG A 703 17.77 23.88 7.27
N GLU A 704 17.25 24.18 8.47
CA GLU A 704 17.74 23.63 9.74
C GLU A 704 17.49 22.11 9.87
N ARG A 705 16.42 21.59 9.24
CA ARG A 705 15.98 20.18 9.41
C ARG A 705 16.36 19.25 8.26
N ILE A 706 16.58 19.77 7.05
CA ILE A 706 16.88 18.94 5.87
C ILE A 706 18.12 18.04 6.08
N GLY A 707 19.16 18.56 6.73
CA GLY A 707 20.39 17.80 6.99
C GLY A 707 20.14 16.56 7.86
N ASP A 708 19.37 16.72 8.93
CA ASP A 708 19.03 15.62 9.85
C ASP A 708 18.20 14.54 9.15
N PHE A 709 17.26 14.93 8.29
CA PHE A 709 16.48 13.98 7.49
C PHE A 709 17.36 13.15 6.55
N GLN A 710 18.35 13.77 5.91
CA GLN A 710 19.30 13.05 5.05
C GLN A 710 20.16 12.06 5.85
N ILE A 711 20.66 12.47 7.02
CA ILE A 711 21.42 11.59 7.93
C ILE A 711 20.57 10.40 8.38
N ALA A 712 19.27 10.62 8.60
CA ALA A 712 18.32 9.56 8.94
C ALA A 712 17.96 8.64 7.75
N GLY A 713 18.53 8.85 6.57
CA GLY A 713 18.31 8.03 5.38
C GLY A 713 17.07 8.41 4.56
N ILE A 714 16.46 9.57 4.83
CA ILE A 714 15.39 10.13 4.00
C ILE A 714 16.02 10.83 2.80
N THR A 715 15.75 10.34 1.60
CA THR A 715 16.37 10.81 0.35
C THR A 715 15.36 10.87 -0.79
N GLY A 716 15.74 11.48 -1.92
CA GLY A 716 14.89 11.56 -3.11
C GLY A 716 13.58 12.32 -2.85
N VAL A 717 12.47 11.85 -3.44
CA VAL A 717 11.12 12.43 -3.25
C VAL A 717 10.72 12.53 -1.78
N ASP A 718 11.09 11.54 -0.96
CA ASP A 718 10.73 11.52 0.46
C ASP A 718 11.36 12.70 1.22
N LEU A 719 12.55 13.18 0.82
CA LEU A 719 13.19 14.36 1.43
C LEU A 719 12.40 15.65 1.17
N TYR A 720 11.87 15.80 -0.05
CA TYR A 720 11.02 16.95 -0.39
C TYR A 720 9.73 16.93 0.41
N LEU A 721 9.08 15.76 0.53
CA LEU A 721 7.87 15.63 1.35
C LEU A 721 8.17 15.90 2.82
N ALA A 722 9.30 15.38 3.35
CA ALA A 722 9.75 15.61 4.71
C ALA A 722 9.83 17.11 5.07
N SER A 723 10.27 17.94 4.11
CA SER A 723 10.42 19.39 4.29
C SER A 723 9.09 20.13 4.46
N PHE A 724 7.97 19.54 4.06
CA PHE A 724 6.65 20.14 4.23
C PHE A 724 6.29 20.27 5.71
N GLY A 725 6.73 19.32 6.53
CA GLY A 725 6.52 19.35 7.97
C GLY A 725 7.08 20.64 8.62
N PRO A 726 8.40 20.90 8.55
CA PRO A 726 9.00 22.12 9.12
C PRO A 726 8.42 23.41 8.52
N ALA A 727 8.06 23.38 7.24
CA ALA A 727 7.44 24.52 6.58
C ALA A 727 6.04 24.83 7.15
N LEU A 728 5.21 23.79 7.30
CA LEU A 728 3.87 23.91 7.90
C LEU A 728 3.94 24.25 9.39
N GLU A 729 4.96 23.81 10.10
CA GLU A 729 5.23 24.24 11.48
C GLU A 729 5.43 25.75 11.57
N ALA A 730 6.40 26.29 10.82
CA ALA A 730 6.69 27.73 10.80
C ALA A 730 5.50 28.56 10.30
N PHE A 731 4.80 28.05 9.28
CA PHE A 731 3.59 28.67 8.72
C PHE A 731 2.45 28.75 9.74
N SER A 732 2.09 27.61 10.34
CA SER A 732 0.93 27.51 11.21
C SER A 732 1.07 28.31 12.50
N ARG A 733 2.30 28.53 13.00
CA ARG A 733 2.55 29.40 14.17
C ARG A 733 2.06 30.84 13.96
N HIS A 734 2.15 31.35 12.74
CA HIS A 734 1.78 32.73 12.40
C HIS A 734 0.39 32.85 11.75
N TRP A 735 -0.36 31.75 11.65
CA TRP A 735 -1.71 31.76 11.10
C TRP A 735 -2.69 32.54 12.03
N PRO A 736 -3.60 33.38 11.49
CA PRO A 736 -3.88 33.65 10.07
C PRO A 736 -2.90 34.62 9.40
N LEU A 737 -2.67 34.42 8.10
CA LEU A 737 -1.74 35.20 7.29
C LEU A 737 -2.44 35.92 6.13
N THR A 738 -1.96 37.12 5.80
CA THR A 738 -2.37 37.86 4.60
C THR A 738 -1.14 38.28 3.78
N ARG A 739 -1.30 38.53 2.48
CA ARG A 739 -0.21 39.08 1.65
C ARG A 739 -0.27 40.59 1.65
N GLY A 740 0.89 41.24 1.71
CA GLY A 740 1.00 42.68 1.41
C GLY A 740 0.88 42.96 -0.08
N ASN A 741 1.38 42.05 -0.92
CA ASN A 741 1.33 42.18 -2.38
C ASN A 741 0.37 41.18 -3.04
N PRO A 742 -0.37 41.58 -4.09
CA PRO A 742 -1.29 40.69 -4.77
C PRO A 742 -0.54 39.54 -5.46
N ALA A 743 -0.97 38.31 -5.19
CA ALA A 743 -0.47 37.13 -5.88
C ALA A 743 -0.80 37.20 -7.38
N PRO A 744 0.10 36.72 -8.26
CA PRO A 744 -0.16 36.70 -9.69
C PRO A 744 -1.39 35.84 -9.99
N LEU A 745 -2.24 36.35 -10.88
CA LEU A 745 -3.43 35.64 -11.34
C LEU A 745 -3.05 34.23 -11.84
N PRO A 746 -3.69 33.16 -11.33
CA PRO A 746 -3.46 31.82 -11.83
C PRO A 746 -3.73 31.79 -13.34
N PRO A 747 -2.88 31.11 -14.15
CA PRO A 747 -3.12 31.00 -15.57
C PRO A 747 -4.49 30.34 -15.81
N ALA A 748 -5.35 31.00 -16.58
CA ALA A 748 -6.68 30.50 -16.91
C ALA A 748 -6.58 29.10 -17.52
N LYS A 749 -7.07 28.08 -16.82
CA LYS A 749 -7.18 26.73 -17.38
C LYS A 749 -8.23 26.79 -18.50
N ARG A 750 -7.79 26.66 -19.77
CA ARG A 750 -8.70 26.55 -20.92
C ARG A 750 -9.67 25.38 -20.67
N GLY A 751 -10.94 25.68 -20.42
CA GLY A 751 -12.03 24.71 -20.32
C GLY A 751 -12.72 24.58 -18.95
N SER A 752 -12.23 25.23 -17.87
CA SER A 752 -12.89 25.20 -16.56
C SER A 752 -13.71 26.46 -16.27
N GLN A 753 -14.94 26.54 -16.78
CA GLN A 753 -15.91 27.52 -16.25
C GLN A 753 -16.39 27.20 -14.82
N GLY A 754 -15.82 26.16 -14.18
CA GLY A 754 -16.03 25.86 -12.76
C GLY A 754 -15.28 26.78 -11.81
N ASP A 755 -14.41 27.66 -12.34
CA ASP A 755 -13.67 28.68 -11.59
C ASP A 755 -14.53 29.90 -11.22
N LEU A 756 -15.84 29.90 -11.54
CA LEU A 756 -16.78 30.97 -11.16
C LEU A 756 -17.23 30.93 -9.69
N LEU A 757 -16.88 29.89 -8.92
CA LEU A 757 -17.34 29.69 -7.54
C LEU A 757 -16.30 29.99 -6.45
N GLU A 758 -15.04 30.20 -6.82
CA GLU A 758 -14.03 30.73 -5.90
C GLU A 758 -13.60 32.10 -6.44
N GLU A 759 -13.98 33.17 -5.74
CA GLU A 759 -13.35 34.46 -5.98
C GLU A 759 -11.86 34.31 -5.66
N PHE A 760 -11.02 34.53 -6.67
CA PHE A 760 -9.57 34.58 -6.46
C PHE A 760 -9.28 35.81 -5.60
N ASP A 761 -9.01 35.58 -4.33
CA ASP A 761 -8.49 36.60 -3.43
C ASP A 761 -6.97 36.69 -3.62
N PRO A 762 -6.46 37.78 -4.25
CA PRO A 762 -5.02 37.93 -4.50
C PRO A 762 -4.22 38.14 -3.21
N TYR A 763 -4.86 38.44 -2.08
CA TYR A 763 -4.20 38.65 -0.79
C TYR A 763 -4.28 37.45 0.14
N ALA A 764 -5.01 36.40 -0.24
CA ALA A 764 -5.09 35.17 0.54
C ALA A 764 -3.75 34.43 0.53
N VAL A 765 -3.40 33.87 1.69
CA VAL A 765 -2.24 33.01 1.88
C VAL A 765 -2.74 31.59 2.15
N ARG A 766 -2.14 30.60 1.48
CA ARG A 766 -2.48 29.19 1.64
C ARG A 766 -1.26 28.38 2.10
N PRO A 767 -1.46 27.24 2.79
CA PRO A 767 -0.39 26.29 3.08
C PRO A 767 0.44 25.92 1.85
N GLU A 768 -0.17 25.83 0.66
CA GLU A 768 0.53 25.62 -0.62
C GLU A 768 1.72 26.60 -0.82
N ASP A 769 1.62 27.83 -0.32
CA ASP A 769 2.69 28.82 -0.39
C ASP A 769 3.92 28.43 0.43
N ALA A 770 3.70 27.93 1.65
CA ALA A 770 4.75 27.36 2.49
C ALA A 770 5.36 26.10 1.87
N LEU A 771 4.55 25.23 1.26
CA LEU A 771 5.05 24.05 0.56
C LEU A 771 5.94 24.43 -0.63
N ASN A 772 5.56 25.48 -1.37
CA ASN A 772 6.36 25.99 -2.48
C ASN A 772 7.67 26.65 -2.01
N ALA A 773 7.67 27.36 -0.88
CA ALA A 773 8.88 27.86 -0.24
C ALA A 773 9.81 26.71 0.19
N ALA A 774 9.26 25.66 0.82
CA ALA A 774 10.01 24.48 1.23
C ALA A 774 10.69 23.77 0.05
N ARG A 775 9.97 23.57 -1.06
CA ARG A 775 10.54 22.95 -2.28
C ARG A 775 11.70 23.76 -2.85
N ARG A 776 11.57 25.09 -2.91
CA ARG A 776 12.65 25.98 -3.36
C ARG A 776 13.89 25.83 -2.47
N GLU A 777 13.68 25.70 -1.17
CA GLU A 777 14.76 25.60 -0.19
C GLU A 777 15.48 24.25 -0.23
N VAL A 778 14.75 23.13 -0.26
CA VAL A 778 15.34 21.78 -0.41
C VAL A 778 16.17 21.71 -1.69
N LYS A 779 15.65 22.27 -2.78
CA LYS A 779 16.36 22.34 -4.05
C LYS A 779 17.66 23.12 -3.92
N ALA A 780 17.61 24.34 -3.41
CA ALA A 780 18.79 25.19 -3.25
C ALA A 780 19.85 24.49 -2.39
N TRP A 781 19.41 23.76 -1.36
CA TRP A 781 20.28 22.95 -0.52
C TRP A 781 20.90 21.75 -1.25
N ARG A 782 20.11 20.97 -2.02
CA ARG A 782 20.62 19.83 -2.79
C ARG A 782 21.60 20.25 -3.87
N LEU A 783 21.30 21.32 -4.61
CA LEU A 783 22.24 21.85 -5.61
C LEU A 783 23.57 22.27 -4.98
N ALA A 784 23.55 22.90 -3.81
CA ALA A 784 24.76 23.28 -3.08
C ALA A 784 25.56 22.10 -2.48
N GLN A 785 24.99 20.88 -2.45
CA GLN A 785 25.72 19.66 -2.07
C GLN A 785 26.33 18.94 -3.28
N LEU A 786 25.68 19.06 -4.44
CA LEU A 786 26.11 18.43 -5.70
C LEU A 786 27.20 19.24 -6.42
N ALA A 787 27.27 20.56 -6.17
CA ALA A 787 28.27 21.45 -6.73
C ALA A 787 28.87 22.37 -5.66
N ASP A 788 30.07 22.88 -5.89
CA ASP A 788 30.69 23.91 -5.05
C ASP A 788 29.78 25.15 -4.92
N ARG A 789 29.74 25.80 -3.74
CA ARG A 789 28.74 26.83 -3.39
C ARG A 789 28.60 28.00 -4.39
N ARG A 790 29.65 28.34 -5.14
CA ARG A 790 29.58 29.37 -6.20
C ARG A 790 28.87 28.87 -7.45
N ALA A 791 29.10 27.62 -7.82
CA ALA A 791 28.61 27.02 -9.05
C ALA A 791 27.12 26.63 -9.00
N ALA A 792 26.59 26.36 -7.80
CA ALA A 792 25.17 26.04 -7.61
C ALA A 792 24.20 27.20 -7.95
N ASN A 793 24.67 28.46 -7.95
CA ASN A 793 23.86 29.64 -8.26
C ASN A 793 23.83 29.99 -9.75
N ASP A 794 24.84 29.53 -10.51
CA ASP A 794 25.05 29.94 -11.92
C ASP A 794 24.66 28.84 -12.93
N MET A 795 24.27 27.64 -12.48
CA MET A 795 23.89 26.54 -13.38
C MET A 795 22.58 26.82 -14.13
N ASP A 796 22.58 26.58 -15.44
CA ASP A 796 21.41 26.81 -16.27
C ASP A 796 20.17 25.99 -15.84
N PRO A 797 18.95 26.53 -15.99
CA PRO A 797 17.73 25.87 -15.55
C PRO A 797 17.48 24.46 -16.14
N ALA A 798 17.89 24.20 -17.38
CA ALA A 798 17.67 22.91 -18.05
C ALA A 798 18.55 21.82 -17.45
N THR A 799 19.83 22.11 -17.24
CA THR A 799 20.78 21.20 -16.58
C THR A 799 20.38 20.97 -15.13
N ALA A 800 20.03 22.03 -14.39
CA ALA A 800 19.57 21.91 -13.02
C ALA A 800 18.32 21.01 -12.91
N TRP A 801 17.38 21.14 -13.85
CA TRP A 801 16.17 20.32 -13.87
C TRP A 801 16.47 18.84 -14.10
N VAL A 802 17.34 18.50 -15.06
CA VAL A 802 17.70 17.10 -15.33
C VAL A 802 18.43 16.49 -14.14
N ALA A 803 19.38 17.23 -13.56
CA ALA A 803 20.14 16.76 -12.39
C ALA A 803 19.23 16.48 -11.20
N LEU A 804 18.34 17.43 -10.87
CA LEU A 804 17.40 17.27 -9.75
C LEU A 804 16.33 16.22 -10.00
N ALA A 805 15.93 16.01 -11.26
CA ALA A 805 14.99 14.95 -11.59
C ALA A 805 15.63 13.56 -11.37
N TRP A 806 16.89 13.38 -11.77
CA TRP A 806 17.63 12.16 -11.46
C TRP A 806 17.87 11.98 -9.96
N ASP A 807 18.26 13.05 -9.26
CA ASP A 807 18.45 13.03 -7.80
C ASP A 807 17.17 12.65 -7.04
N ALA A 808 16.04 13.27 -7.42
CA ALA A 808 14.76 13.10 -6.74
C ALA A 808 14.11 11.75 -7.04
N PHE A 809 14.04 11.35 -8.31
CA PHE A 809 13.23 10.21 -8.74
C PHE A 809 14.05 8.93 -8.93
N ARG A 810 15.35 9.04 -9.23
CA ARG A 810 16.26 7.91 -9.52
C ARG A 810 15.70 6.93 -10.56
N ALA A 811 14.83 7.42 -11.43
CA ALA A 811 14.12 6.65 -12.43
C ALA A 811 13.84 7.55 -13.64
N PRO A 812 13.85 7.00 -14.86
CA PRO A 812 13.61 7.76 -16.07
C PRO A 812 12.13 8.14 -16.22
N GLN A 813 11.21 7.54 -15.46
CA GLN A 813 9.78 7.82 -15.54
C GLN A 813 9.21 8.21 -14.16
N PHE A 814 8.49 9.34 -14.11
CA PHE A 814 7.87 9.88 -12.90
C PHE A 814 6.62 10.70 -13.25
N ALA A 815 5.84 11.14 -12.25
CA ALA A 815 4.58 11.85 -12.49
C ALA A 815 4.81 13.22 -13.17
N TYR A 816 3.96 13.57 -14.13
CA TYR A 816 4.05 14.85 -14.86
C TYR A 816 3.99 16.06 -13.93
N ASP A 817 3.10 16.02 -12.93
CA ASP A 817 2.89 17.14 -12.01
C ASP A 817 4.13 17.38 -11.12
N GLU A 818 4.86 16.32 -10.75
CA GLU A 818 6.13 16.46 -10.03
C GLU A 818 7.22 17.05 -10.93
N GLY A 819 7.28 16.65 -12.21
CA GLY A 819 8.17 17.27 -13.20
C GLY A 819 7.87 18.75 -13.43
N LEU A 820 6.59 19.13 -13.48
CA LEU A 820 6.12 20.51 -13.58
C LEU A 820 6.49 21.33 -12.34
N ARG A 821 6.31 20.79 -11.13
CA ARG A 821 6.70 21.46 -9.88
C ARG A 821 8.21 21.68 -9.83
N LEU A 822 8.99 20.68 -10.26
CA LEU A 822 10.45 20.81 -10.37
C LEU A 822 10.86 21.86 -11.43
N ALA A 823 10.19 21.88 -12.58
CA ALA A 823 10.41 22.88 -13.64
C ALA A 823 10.16 24.30 -13.11
N ARG A 824 9.03 24.52 -12.43
CA ARG A 824 8.74 25.81 -11.80
C ARG A 824 9.80 26.21 -10.77
N ALA A 825 10.30 25.26 -9.99
CA ALA A 825 11.34 25.51 -8.99
C ALA A 825 12.71 25.89 -9.60
N VAL A 826 13.00 25.51 -10.84
CA VAL A 826 14.19 25.98 -11.61
C VAL A 826 13.91 27.18 -12.51
N GLY A 827 12.67 27.66 -12.59
CA GLY A 827 12.30 28.74 -13.50
C GLY A 827 12.11 28.29 -14.96
N LEU A 828 11.79 27.02 -15.19
CA LEU A 828 11.42 26.48 -16.50
C LEU A 828 9.91 26.38 -16.70
N ASP A 829 9.49 26.57 -17.94
CA ASP A 829 8.17 26.14 -18.40
C ASP A 829 8.21 24.72 -18.97
N MET A 830 7.11 23.96 -18.84
CA MET A 830 7.05 22.58 -19.33
C MET A 830 7.17 22.47 -20.85
N THR A 831 6.93 23.53 -21.62
CA THR A 831 7.22 23.59 -23.06
C THR A 831 8.72 23.55 -23.38
N GLN A 832 9.57 23.90 -22.41
CA GLN A 832 11.03 23.81 -22.53
C GLN A 832 11.55 22.42 -22.13
N VAL A 833 10.73 21.63 -21.43
CA VAL A 833 11.06 20.27 -20.98
C VAL A 833 10.50 19.23 -21.94
N VAL A 834 9.19 19.27 -22.18
CA VAL A 834 8.47 18.27 -22.99
C VAL A 834 8.83 18.43 -24.46
N GLY A 835 9.25 17.32 -25.08
CA GLY A 835 9.72 17.30 -26.47
C GLY A 835 11.19 17.70 -26.62
N ARG A 836 11.91 18.00 -25.53
CA ARG A 836 13.33 18.41 -25.54
C ARG A 836 14.21 17.57 -24.62
N LEU A 837 13.83 17.51 -23.34
CA LEU A 837 14.52 16.78 -22.27
C LEU A 837 13.75 15.52 -21.86
N ALA A 838 12.44 15.52 -22.07
CA ALA A 838 11.55 14.43 -21.69
C ALA A 838 10.31 14.37 -22.60
N GLU A 839 9.54 13.28 -22.54
CA GLU A 839 8.22 13.17 -23.17
C GLU A 839 7.11 12.97 -22.14
N LYS A 840 5.91 13.48 -22.43
CA LYS A 840 4.71 13.18 -21.65
C LYS A 840 4.08 11.87 -22.14
N LYS A 841 3.87 10.91 -21.25
CA LYS A 841 3.18 9.64 -21.50
C LYS A 841 2.02 9.47 -20.50
N GLY A 842 0.81 9.79 -20.94
CA GLY A 842 -0.36 9.80 -20.05
C GLY A 842 -0.21 10.84 -18.94
N SER A 843 -0.28 10.40 -17.69
CA SER A 843 -0.05 11.21 -16.48
C SER A 843 1.42 11.29 -16.05
N ASP A 844 2.32 10.64 -16.78
CA ASP A 844 3.74 10.55 -16.45
C ASP A 844 4.61 11.36 -17.43
N LEU A 845 5.83 11.66 -17.00
CA LEU A 845 6.93 12.22 -17.76
C LEU A 845 8.04 11.15 -17.87
N LYS A 846 8.59 10.95 -19.06
CA LYS A 846 9.74 10.08 -19.30
C LYS A 846 10.95 10.91 -19.75
N LEU A 847 11.97 10.99 -18.90
CA LEU A 847 13.25 11.63 -19.14
C LEU A 847 14.03 10.91 -20.26
N TRP A 848 14.75 11.68 -21.08
CA TRP A 848 15.51 11.15 -22.22
C TRP A 848 17.02 11.18 -21.96
N ASP A 849 17.67 10.05 -22.23
CA ASP A 849 19.13 9.91 -22.33
C ASP A 849 19.70 10.56 -23.61
N SER A 850 21.03 10.60 -23.75
CA SER A 850 21.71 11.19 -24.90
C SER A 850 21.32 10.53 -26.23
N ALA A 851 21.24 9.20 -26.29
CA ALA A 851 20.89 8.47 -27.50
C ALA A 851 19.44 8.74 -27.93
N THR A 852 18.50 8.75 -26.97
CA THR A 852 17.09 9.08 -27.24
C THR A 852 16.94 10.52 -27.74
N ARG A 853 17.63 11.50 -27.14
CA ARG A 853 17.57 12.90 -27.58
C ARG A 853 18.12 13.10 -28.99
N VAL A 854 19.16 12.36 -29.37
CA VAL A 854 19.68 12.34 -30.75
C VAL A 854 18.67 11.69 -31.70
N ALA A 855 18.13 10.53 -31.37
CA ALA A 855 17.18 9.81 -32.22
C ALA A 855 15.90 10.62 -32.48
N LYS A 856 15.47 11.44 -31.51
CA LYS A 856 14.30 12.32 -31.63
C LYS A 856 14.61 13.70 -32.22
N GLY A 857 15.87 13.99 -32.56
CA GLY A 857 16.28 15.31 -33.08
C GLY A 857 16.09 16.46 -32.08
N ALA A 858 16.11 16.16 -30.78
CA ALA A 858 15.84 17.10 -29.69
C ALA A 858 17.11 17.71 -29.07
N LEU A 859 18.28 17.17 -29.41
CA LEU A 859 19.57 17.62 -28.90
C LEU A 859 19.95 18.98 -29.51
N GLY A 860 20.43 19.90 -28.68
CA GLY A 860 20.67 21.30 -29.05
C GLY A 860 22.06 21.54 -29.63
N PRO A 861 22.50 22.81 -29.66
CA PRO A 861 23.87 23.14 -30.04
C PRO A 861 24.90 22.48 -29.12
N ALA A 862 26.00 21.99 -29.69
CA ALA A 862 27.08 21.33 -28.94
C ALA A 862 27.87 22.28 -28.03
N ASN A 863 27.75 23.59 -28.23
CA ASN A 863 28.38 24.62 -27.40
C ASN A 863 27.59 24.95 -26.12
N GLY A 864 26.53 24.22 -25.79
CA GLY A 864 25.78 24.42 -24.54
C GLY A 864 24.97 25.72 -24.48
N SER A 865 24.89 26.52 -25.55
CA SER A 865 24.21 27.84 -25.55
C SER A 865 22.73 27.84 -25.17
N ARG A 866 22.08 26.68 -25.17
CA ARG A 866 20.68 26.48 -24.71
C ARG A 866 20.59 25.86 -23.31
N GLY A 867 21.70 25.31 -22.82
CA GLY A 867 21.86 24.63 -21.54
C GLY A 867 22.99 23.60 -21.64
N MET A 868 23.81 23.48 -20.60
CA MET A 868 25.00 22.62 -20.59
C MET A 868 24.67 21.13 -20.74
N ILE A 869 23.44 20.73 -20.42
CA ILE A 869 22.93 19.38 -20.69
C ILE A 869 22.95 19.01 -22.18
N ASP A 870 22.86 19.98 -23.10
CA ASP A 870 23.04 19.72 -24.52
C ASP A 870 24.49 19.35 -24.84
N ALA A 871 25.46 20.10 -24.30
CA ALA A 871 26.88 19.82 -24.47
C ALA A 871 27.30 18.49 -23.84
N LEU A 872 26.80 18.19 -22.63
CA LEU A 872 27.05 16.93 -21.93
C LEU A 872 26.51 15.73 -22.71
N HIS A 873 25.28 15.81 -23.24
CA HIS A 873 24.72 14.71 -24.03
C HIS A 873 25.41 14.57 -25.40
N HIS A 874 25.92 15.65 -26.00
CA HIS A 874 26.80 15.56 -27.18
C HIS A 874 28.11 14.86 -26.86
N ALA A 875 28.74 15.21 -25.73
CA ALA A 875 29.99 14.59 -25.28
C ALA A 875 29.79 13.10 -24.96
N ALA A 876 28.74 12.76 -24.21
CA ALA A 876 28.37 11.36 -23.90
C ALA A 876 28.16 10.54 -25.17
N GLN A 877 27.37 11.05 -26.12
CA GLN A 877 27.07 10.34 -27.36
C GLN A 877 28.29 10.18 -28.26
N THR A 878 29.15 11.21 -28.33
CA THR A 878 30.39 11.17 -29.12
C THR A 878 31.38 10.16 -28.53
N ALA A 879 31.50 10.13 -27.20
CA ALA A 879 32.30 9.16 -26.49
C ALA A 879 31.79 7.72 -26.66
N GLN A 880 30.47 7.51 -26.65
CA GLN A 880 29.87 6.18 -26.89
C GLN A 880 30.03 5.69 -28.33
N LYS A 881 29.84 6.57 -29.33
CA LYS A 881 29.84 6.18 -30.75
C LYS A 881 31.22 6.17 -31.40
N THR A 882 32.13 7.00 -30.91
CA THR A 882 33.43 7.23 -31.55
C THR A 882 34.55 6.93 -30.58
N SER A 883 34.90 7.89 -29.72
CA SER A 883 35.90 7.72 -28.66
C SER A 883 35.87 8.90 -27.69
N VAL A 884 36.51 8.75 -26.53
CA VAL A 884 36.62 9.83 -25.54
C VAL A 884 37.46 11.00 -26.07
N GLU A 885 38.47 10.72 -26.87
CA GLU A 885 39.30 11.73 -27.53
C GLU A 885 38.48 12.57 -28.52
N ALA A 886 37.59 11.93 -29.28
CA ALA A 886 36.67 12.66 -30.17
C ALA A 886 35.70 13.56 -29.38
N ALA A 887 35.26 13.13 -28.20
CA ALA A 887 34.46 13.97 -27.32
C ALA A 887 35.27 15.15 -26.75
N ARG A 888 36.55 14.94 -26.40
CA ARG A 888 37.47 16.01 -25.98
C ARG A 888 37.67 17.05 -27.08
N ASP A 889 37.99 16.61 -28.30
CA ASP A 889 38.21 17.48 -29.45
C ASP A 889 36.94 18.28 -29.79
N MET A 890 35.76 17.67 -29.60
CA MET A 890 34.47 18.35 -29.74
C MET A 890 34.31 19.45 -28.69
N LEU A 891 34.65 19.20 -27.41
CA LEU A 891 34.57 20.21 -26.36
C LEU A 891 35.55 21.36 -26.62
N GLU A 892 36.77 21.04 -27.06
CA GLU A 892 37.79 22.04 -27.44
C GLU A 892 37.31 22.92 -28.60
N ALA A 893 36.75 22.31 -29.66
CA ALA A 893 36.22 23.04 -30.82
C ALA A 893 35.04 23.96 -30.47
N ASN A 894 34.33 23.70 -29.37
CA ASN A 894 33.22 24.52 -28.89
C ASN A 894 33.61 25.45 -27.74
N GLY A 895 34.88 25.48 -27.33
CA GLY A 895 35.38 26.33 -26.23
C GLY A 895 34.93 25.90 -24.84
N LEU A 896 34.53 24.64 -24.66
CA LEU A 896 34.00 24.10 -23.39
C LEU A 896 35.01 23.30 -22.57
N LEU A 897 36.24 23.13 -23.08
CA LEU A 897 37.26 22.33 -22.41
C LEU A 897 37.69 22.96 -21.07
N ASP A 898 37.87 24.28 -21.04
CA ASP A 898 38.26 25.02 -19.84
C ASP A 898 37.08 25.78 -19.20
N ASP A 899 35.86 25.50 -19.63
CA ASP A 899 34.66 26.21 -19.17
C ASP A 899 34.20 25.72 -17.79
N ASP A 900 34.16 26.63 -16.82
CA ASP A 900 33.80 26.32 -15.44
C ASP A 900 32.34 25.83 -15.32
N GLU A 901 31.41 26.37 -16.13
CA GLU A 901 30.00 25.97 -16.12
C GLU A 901 29.83 24.52 -16.61
N PHE A 902 30.55 24.14 -17.67
CA PHE A 902 30.59 22.78 -18.16
C PHE A 902 31.17 21.80 -17.14
N LYS A 903 32.30 22.14 -16.50
CA LYS A 903 32.96 21.28 -15.50
C LYS A 903 32.02 20.99 -14.31
N VAL A 904 31.32 22.02 -13.84
CA VAL A 904 30.31 21.89 -12.77
C VAL A 904 29.15 21.02 -13.23
N ALA A 905 28.61 21.28 -14.42
CA ALA A 905 27.49 20.53 -14.97
C ALA A 905 27.85 19.03 -15.12
N LEU A 906 29.09 18.73 -15.52
CA LEU A 906 29.63 17.39 -15.60
C LEU A 906 29.72 16.72 -14.22
N GLU A 907 30.29 17.40 -13.23
CA GLU A 907 30.39 16.91 -11.85
C GLU A 907 29.02 16.56 -11.26
N VAL A 908 28.07 17.50 -11.36
CA VAL A 908 26.70 17.33 -10.85
C VAL A 908 25.99 16.16 -11.54
N LEU A 909 26.08 16.08 -12.87
CA LEU A 909 25.40 15.03 -13.62
C LEU A 909 26.00 13.65 -13.32
N LEU A 910 27.32 13.57 -13.17
CA LEU A 910 28.01 12.36 -12.74
C LEU A 910 27.71 11.98 -11.30
N GLU A 911 27.23 12.87 -10.43
CA GLU A 911 26.83 12.50 -9.07
C GLU A 911 25.41 11.88 -9.01
N VAL A 912 24.56 12.16 -10.00
CA VAL A 912 23.13 11.77 -9.98
C VAL A 912 22.75 10.68 -10.98
N LEU A 913 23.53 10.49 -12.05
CA LEU A 913 23.28 9.42 -13.01
C LEU A 913 23.61 8.04 -12.42
N PRO A 914 22.88 6.97 -12.82
CA PRO A 914 23.14 5.63 -12.32
C PRO A 914 24.53 5.13 -12.76
N PRO A 915 25.37 4.61 -11.83
CA PRO A 915 26.68 4.09 -12.18
C PRO A 915 26.62 2.93 -13.17
N SER A 916 27.55 2.90 -14.12
CA SER A 916 27.66 1.81 -15.09
C SER A 916 28.25 0.54 -14.47
N LYS A 917 28.10 -0.60 -15.15
CA LYS A 917 28.73 -1.87 -14.75
C LYS A 917 30.25 -1.77 -14.69
N THR A 918 30.85 -0.96 -15.54
CA THR A 918 32.31 -0.73 -15.59
C THR A 918 32.84 -0.19 -14.27
N PHE A 919 32.09 0.71 -13.62
CA PHE A 919 32.53 1.40 -12.41
C PHE A 919 31.89 0.87 -11.12
N SER A 920 30.71 0.23 -11.20
CA SER A 920 30.02 -0.33 -10.03
C SER A 920 30.15 -1.84 -9.87
N GLY A 921 30.55 -2.57 -10.92
CA GLY A 921 30.53 -4.03 -10.97
C GLY A 921 29.12 -4.65 -11.05
N ILE A 922 28.06 -3.84 -11.01
CA ILE A 922 26.66 -4.27 -11.01
C ILE A 922 26.03 -3.97 -12.36
N GLU A 923 25.27 -4.93 -12.90
CA GLU A 923 24.54 -4.73 -14.15
C GLU A 923 23.28 -3.91 -13.90
N ALA A 924 23.13 -2.79 -14.62
CA ALA A 924 21.99 -1.89 -14.48
C ALA A 924 20.71 -2.51 -15.07
N ASP A 925 19.56 -2.28 -14.41
CA ASP A 925 18.25 -2.69 -14.90
C ASP A 925 17.99 -2.07 -16.31
N ASP A 926 17.29 -2.80 -17.18
CA ASP A 926 17.03 -2.41 -18.59
C ASP A 926 16.41 -1.00 -18.71
N ALA A 927 15.62 -0.57 -17.72
CA ALA A 927 14.97 0.73 -17.72
C ALA A 927 15.95 1.90 -17.55
N ILE A 928 17.02 1.74 -16.75
CA ILE A 928 18.00 2.79 -16.44
C ILE A 928 19.30 2.65 -17.24
N LYS A 929 19.50 1.50 -17.90
CA LYS A 929 20.70 1.20 -18.68
C LYS A 929 21.15 2.31 -19.64
N PRO A 930 20.26 2.94 -20.45
CA PRO A 930 20.70 4.03 -21.33
C PRO A 930 21.34 5.22 -20.58
N ALA A 931 20.82 5.55 -19.39
CA ALA A 931 21.40 6.59 -18.55
C ALA A 931 22.70 6.15 -17.86
N ALA A 932 22.86 4.85 -17.59
CA ALA A 932 24.11 4.28 -17.08
C ALA A 932 25.21 4.25 -18.16
N ASP A 933 24.84 4.10 -19.43
CA ASP A 933 25.75 4.22 -20.57
C ASP A 933 26.22 5.68 -20.75
N ASP A 934 25.34 6.67 -20.51
CA ASP A 934 25.71 8.08 -20.44
C ASP A 934 26.72 8.36 -19.30
N PHE A 935 26.47 7.80 -18.11
CA PHE A 935 27.42 7.86 -16.99
C PHE A 935 28.78 7.28 -17.36
N ASP A 936 28.80 6.09 -17.98
CA ASP A 936 30.03 5.40 -18.38
C ASP A 936 30.92 6.28 -19.28
N ALA A 937 30.28 6.91 -20.26
CA ALA A 937 30.93 7.77 -21.24
C ALA A 937 31.49 9.05 -20.61
N LEU A 938 30.68 9.71 -19.76
CA LEU A 938 31.06 10.95 -19.09
C LEU A 938 32.13 10.73 -18.01
N GLU A 939 32.11 9.62 -17.28
CA GLU A 939 33.12 9.32 -16.27
C GLU A 939 34.47 8.96 -16.92
N LYS A 940 34.46 8.26 -18.06
CA LYS A 940 35.68 8.06 -18.86
C LYS A 940 36.26 9.39 -19.36
N LEU A 941 35.40 10.29 -19.83
CA LEU A 941 35.78 11.63 -20.24
C LEU A 941 36.38 12.42 -19.07
N ARG A 942 35.73 12.43 -17.91
CA ARG A 942 36.27 13.07 -16.69
C ARG A 942 37.65 12.53 -16.33
N ARG A 943 37.85 11.21 -16.31
CA ARG A 943 39.15 10.61 -15.97
C ARG A 943 40.27 10.99 -16.94
N ILE A 944 39.97 11.04 -18.24
CA ILE A 944 40.97 11.29 -19.28
C ILE A 944 41.30 12.79 -19.40
N VAL A 945 40.30 13.65 -19.24
CA VAL A 945 40.42 15.09 -19.53
C VAL A 945 40.54 15.93 -18.26
N TYR A 946 39.81 15.57 -17.21
CA TYR A 946 39.64 16.39 -15.99
C TYR A 946 40.08 15.66 -14.71
N GLY A 947 40.88 14.59 -14.82
CA GLY A 947 41.18 13.70 -13.70
C GLY A 947 41.86 14.39 -12.50
N ASP A 948 42.59 15.48 -12.77
CA ASP A 948 43.30 16.29 -11.76
C ASP A 948 42.47 17.50 -11.28
N GLU A 949 41.36 17.82 -11.96
CA GLU A 949 40.56 19.04 -11.71
C GLU A 949 39.18 18.74 -11.10
N ILE A 950 38.52 17.68 -11.56
CA ILE A 950 37.21 17.24 -11.07
C ILE A 950 37.42 15.93 -10.32
N GLY A 951 37.05 15.90 -9.03
CA GLY A 951 37.13 14.70 -8.20
C GLY A 951 36.29 13.54 -8.75
N ALA A 952 36.57 12.32 -8.29
CA ALA A 952 35.70 11.19 -8.59
C ALA A 952 34.31 11.42 -7.95
N PRO A 953 33.20 11.04 -8.63
CA PRO A 953 31.86 11.14 -8.07
C PRO A 953 31.79 10.43 -6.71
N LYS A 954 31.22 11.08 -5.70
CA LYS A 954 31.12 10.54 -4.34
C LYS A 954 30.31 9.25 -4.33
N GLN A 955 29.31 9.12 -5.21
CA GLN A 955 28.57 7.88 -5.36
C GLN A 955 29.44 6.67 -5.76
N LEU A 956 30.59 6.86 -6.41
CA LEU A 956 31.51 5.75 -6.73
C LEU A 956 32.23 5.20 -5.50
N SER A 957 32.44 5.99 -4.45
CA SER A 957 33.03 5.53 -3.19
C SER A 957 32.20 4.45 -2.50
N LEU A 958 30.91 4.35 -2.82
CA LEU A 958 30.04 3.28 -2.35
C LEU A 958 30.41 1.91 -2.96
N TYR A 959 31.18 1.89 -4.05
CA TYR A 959 31.57 0.70 -4.82
C TYR A 959 33.07 0.38 -4.73
N ASP A 960 33.87 1.26 -4.13
CA ASP A 960 35.27 0.99 -3.86
C ASP A 960 35.41 -0.20 -2.89
N PRO A 961 36.44 -1.06 -3.05
CA PRO A 961 36.80 -2.02 -2.02
C PRO A 961 37.13 -1.24 -0.75
N LEU A 962 36.26 -1.34 0.27
CA LEU A 962 36.56 -0.77 1.58
C LEU A 962 37.83 -1.46 2.10
N ASP A 963 38.90 -0.70 2.30
CA ASP A 963 40.14 -1.20 2.89
C ASP A 963 39.84 -1.96 4.20
N ALA A 964 40.59 -3.06 4.38
CA ALA A 964 40.31 -4.21 5.24
C ALA A 964 40.02 -3.93 6.72
#